data_AF-A0A8S1ZU36-F1
#
_entry.id   AF-A0A8S1ZU36-F1
#
_cell.length_a   1.000
_cell.length_b   1.000
_cell.length_c   1.000
_cell.angle_alpha   90.00
_cell.angle_beta   90.00
_cell.angle_gamma   90.00
#
_symmetry.space_group_name_H-M   'P 1'
#
loop_
_entity.id
_entity.type
_entity.pdbx_description
1 polymer ?
#
loop_
_entity_poly.entity_id
_entity_poly.type
_entity_poly.pdbx_seq_one_letter_code
_entity_poly.pdbx_strand_id
1 'polypeptide(L)'
;MISKKITWLIICSFLLLLLPIAFSRPTRNLDGTSPRAPTVQQIRNRHGTREVIVDNGIISVSFSSPQGLITGIKYKGVNNVLSPHQRARGYWDITWQGEKTRGGIDRIEGTKFRIITQNHEQVEISFSRTWESGSGSHNIPLNVDKRYIIRTNSSGLYAYGIFERLPEWPEVEMGQVRIVFKLDQDKFHYMAVTDDIQREMPTDNDRDIHRGHAKALGYKEAVQLIHPHNSMFKDQVDDKYQYSCEIKDNKVHGWISTKSHVGFWIISPSGEYRFGGPMKQELTSHVGPTAIASFISGHYVGTDMDTRYKSGEAWKKVLGPVFIYLNSGHDLLWEDAKRQSKEEVKAWPYDFVASSDFPSRRERGTVTGRLLVNDGFLTPGRFAYVGLAPPGEAGSWQTNTKGYQFWTKTNETGYFKIDNVRPGTYNLYGWVPGFIGDFRYQNRVNVASGSEIRVGRVVYKPPRNGPTLWEIGVPDRTAREYFVPEPYKNTMNPLYLNHTDKFRQYGLWQRYTDLYPNHDLIYTIGVSKYSQDWFYAQVTRNNGDSTYTPTTWQIVFHLPYVNLRGNYTLQITLASAARANLQVRFNNEYTRPLFSTGYIGRDNAIARHGIHGLYRLYSINVPGRLLRTGSNTIYLRQSKASGPFEGLILISLASWFMSSKEKPTLGGTRIKTRKRNIAAPLDPAASSDAVVQIYLDNAGDLELVAKSLESSDLNFSRYGDIFFEVVFIGGRTQTGSVKSDEGERHPYSIIDCEPTREAILPSVVYIQKILRRKAFLIKNLENVTRRFLQSLELFEENERKKLAIFTALAFSQKLSGLPAETVFQPLLKDNLVAKGIVLNFVTDFFNEYLVENSLDDLISILRRGKMEDKLLEFLPPTKRTTESFAEHFTKAGLTALVEYNERKIFEVKLKEIKAVLTSQVTEEINVDEVIETVKQQVKDAKLPEIEVVHVIWDGIMNAVQWSGKNQQQNSNAVLRQVKTWAPLLNTLCCSGNMEMELMYKVQMQCYEDAKLMKVFPEVVRSLYELDVLAEDTILHWYRKGTNPKGRQAFVKGLEPFVNWLEEAEEEE
;
A
#
# COMPACT_ATOMS: atom_id res chain seq x y z
N MET A 1 -56.75 -8.29 27.66
CA MET A 1 -55.27 -8.48 27.76
C MET A 1 -54.78 -9.81 27.18
N ILE A 2 -55.43 -10.34 26.13
CA ILE A 2 -54.97 -11.55 25.40
C ILE A 2 -54.57 -11.21 23.95
N SER A 3 -55.00 -10.05 23.43
CA SER A 3 -54.71 -9.62 22.05
C SER A 3 -53.27 -9.13 21.83
N LYS A 4 -52.58 -8.53 22.82
CA LYS A 4 -51.19 -8.02 22.63
C LYS A 4 -50.09 -9.09 22.73
N LYS A 5 -50.37 -10.28 23.27
CA LYS A 5 -49.39 -11.39 23.33
C LYS A 5 -49.45 -12.30 22.09
N ILE A 6 -50.56 -12.32 21.38
CA ILE A 6 -50.72 -13.14 20.16
C ILE A 6 -50.04 -12.47 18.95
N THR A 7 -50.00 -11.14 18.89
CA THR A 7 -49.32 -10.42 17.80
C THR A 7 -47.80 -10.55 17.85
N TRP A 8 -47.19 -10.64 19.04
CA TRP A 8 -45.74 -10.85 19.18
C TRP A 8 -45.29 -12.30 18.89
N LEU A 9 -46.16 -13.30 19.12
CA LEU A 9 -45.88 -14.71 18.79
C LEU A 9 -46.05 -15.03 17.30
N ILE A 10 -46.92 -14.29 16.59
CA ILE A 10 -47.04 -14.37 15.13
C ILE A 10 -45.83 -13.71 14.44
N ILE A 11 -45.29 -12.62 15.02
CA ILE A 11 -44.05 -11.97 14.55
C ILE A 11 -42.83 -12.91 14.72
N CYS A 12 -42.78 -13.74 15.76
CA CYS A 12 -41.69 -14.72 15.92
C CYS A 12 -41.84 -16.00 15.11
N SER A 13 -43.06 -16.36 14.65
CA SER A 13 -43.30 -17.62 13.92
C SER A 13 -43.20 -17.47 12.40
N PHE A 14 -43.44 -16.28 11.85
CA PHE A 14 -43.19 -15.98 10.42
C PHE A 14 -41.72 -15.65 10.11
N LEU A 15 -40.89 -15.35 11.11
CA LEU A 15 -39.44 -15.15 10.97
C LEU A 15 -38.62 -16.46 10.96
N LEU A 16 -39.26 -17.62 11.14
CA LEU A 16 -38.61 -18.92 11.30
C LEU A 16 -38.95 -19.96 10.22
N LEU A 17 -39.74 -19.61 9.20
CA LEU A 17 -40.04 -20.51 8.09
C LEU A 17 -39.80 -19.82 6.74
N LEU A 18 -38.74 -20.29 6.07
CA LEU A 18 -38.49 -20.24 4.63
C LEU A 18 -37.67 -19.04 4.09
N LEU A 19 -36.39 -19.06 4.48
CA LEU A 19 -35.16 -18.73 3.72
C LEU A 19 -35.30 -18.11 2.31
N PRO A 20 -34.33 -17.27 1.94
CA PRO A 20 -33.40 -17.78 0.94
C PRO A 20 -31.98 -17.92 1.49
N ILE A 21 -31.41 -19.07 1.15
CA ILE A 21 -30.00 -19.41 1.23
C ILE A 21 -29.22 -18.29 0.53
N ALA A 22 -28.47 -17.50 1.28
CA ALA A 22 -27.53 -16.54 0.73
C ALA A 22 -26.31 -17.28 0.15
N PHE A 23 -26.47 -17.85 -1.04
CA PHE A 23 -25.35 -17.99 -1.96
C PHE A 23 -25.11 -16.61 -2.55
N SER A 24 -24.01 -15.97 -2.16
CA SER A 24 -23.43 -14.86 -2.92
C SER A 24 -23.28 -15.32 -4.37
N ARG A 25 -24.06 -14.77 -5.30
CA ARG A 25 -23.78 -14.90 -6.74
C ARG A 25 -22.49 -14.12 -7.01
N PRO A 26 -21.39 -14.77 -7.42
CA PRO A 26 -20.30 -14.05 -8.05
C PRO A 26 -20.82 -13.61 -9.42
N THR A 27 -20.67 -12.33 -9.76
CA THR A 27 -20.78 -11.86 -11.14
C THR A 27 -19.75 -12.61 -11.97
N ARG A 28 -20.19 -13.65 -12.66
CA ARG A 28 -19.38 -14.41 -13.62
C ARG A 28 -19.82 -14.00 -15.01
N ASN A 29 -18.87 -13.56 -15.82
CA ASN A 29 -18.96 -13.66 -17.28
C ASN A 29 -19.09 -15.14 -17.66
N LEU A 30 -20.31 -15.66 -17.61
CA LEU A 30 -20.69 -16.96 -18.15
C LEU A 30 -21.28 -16.72 -19.54
N ASP A 31 -20.51 -17.04 -20.57
CA ASP A 31 -21.08 -17.35 -21.88
C ASP A 31 -21.92 -18.61 -21.70
N GLY A 32 -23.23 -18.47 -21.42
CA GLY A 32 -24.31 -19.44 -21.66
C GLY A 32 -24.13 -20.91 -21.24
N THR A 33 -23.11 -21.29 -20.48
CA THR A 33 -22.73 -22.68 -20.22
C THR A 33 -23.24 -23.09 -18.85
N SER A 34 -24.15 -24.07 -18.82
CA SER A 34 -24.66 -24.66 -17.58
C SER A 34 -23.52 -25.14 -16.66
N PRO A 35 -23.63 -24.97 -15.32
CA PRO A 35 -22.63 -25.44 -14.38
C PRO A 35 -22.34 -26.93 -14.59
N ARG A 36 -21.11 -27.25 -15.01
CA ARG A 36 -20.68 -28.64 -15.17
C ARG A 36 -19.91 -29.07 -13.92
N ALA A 37 -20.30 -30.21 -13.34
CA ALA A 37 -19.53 -30.83 -12.26
C ALA A 37 -18.11 -31.17 -12.77
N PRO A 38 -17.06 -30.96 -11.95
CA PRO A 38 -15.71 -31.29 -12.33
C PRO A 38 -15.59 -32.80 -12.56
N THR A 39 -14.94 -33.13 -13.66
CA THR A 39 -14.66 -34.51 -14.07
C THR A 39 -13.17 -34.77 -13.99
N VAL A 40 -12.78 -36.01 -13.72
CA VAL A 40 -11.39 -36.46 -13.72
C VAL A 40 -11.23 -37.62 -14.68
N GLN A 41 -10.23 -37.53 -15.56
CA GLN A 41 -9.95 -38.55 -16.57
C GLN A 41 -8.47 -38.90 -16.54
N GLN A 42 -8.16 -40.19 -16.61
CA GLN A 42 -6.80 -40.68 -16.83
C GLN A 42 -6.62 -41.05 -18.29
N ILE A 43 -5.65 -40.43 -18.96
CA ILE A 43 -5.38 -40.65 -20.38
C ILE A 43 -3.90 -40.95 -20.62
N ARG A 44 -3.57 -41.36 -21.85
CA ARG A 44 -2.20 -41.31 -22.36
C ARG A 44 -2.11 -40.19 -23.39
N ASN A 45 -1.12 -39.31 -23.25
CA ASN A 45 -0.88 -38.27 -24.24
C ASN A 45 -0.23 -38.84 -25.51
N ARG A 46 -0.02 -37.99 -26.51
CA ARG A 46 0.54 -38.36 -27.83
C ARG A 46 1.92 -39.03 -27.76
N HIS A 47 2.63 -38.89 -26.65
CA HIS A 47 3.94 -39.50 -26.40
C HIS A 47 3.86 -40.76 -25.53
N GLY A 48 2.65 -41.30 -25.29
CA GLY A 48 2.41 -42.52 -24.52
C GLY A 48 2.50 -42.36 -22.99
N THR A 49 2.82 -41.15 -22.50
CA THR A 49 2.92 -40.85 -21.07
C THR A 49 1.53 -40.66 -20.44
N ARG A 50 1.37 -41.11 -19.19
CA ARG A 50 0.09 -41.05 -18.47
C ARG A 50 -0.15 -39.63 -17.94
N GLU A 51 -1.36 -39.13 -18.17
CA GLU A 51 -1.82 -37.83 -17.66
C GLU A 51 -3.15 -37.99 -16.94
N VAL A 52 -3.39 -37.08 -16.01
CA VAL A 52 -4.69 -36.88 -15.35
C VAL A 52 -5.19 -35.52 -15.80
N ILE A 53 -6.42 -35.46 -16.32
CA ILE A 53 -7.09 -34.21 -16.67
C ILE A 53 -8.24 -34.00 -15.71
N VAL A 54 -8.32 -32.81 -15.11
CA VAL A 54 -9.48 -32.36 -14.34
C VAL A 54 -10.13 -31.18 -15.04
N ASP A 55 -11.42 -31.31 -15.35
CA ASP A 55 -12.16 -30.36 -16.18
C ASP A 55 -13.50 -30.01 -15.53
N ASN A 56 -13.75 -28.72 -15.29
CA ASN A 56 -15.00 -28.22 -14.71
C ASN A 56 -15.87 -27.41 -15.70
N GLY A 57 -15.58 -27.50 -17.00
CA GLY A 57 -16.23 -26.74 -18.07
C GLY A 57 -15.70 -25.31 -18.26
N ILE A 58 -14.88 -24.79 -17.34
CA ILE A 58 -14.32 -23.42 -17.39
C ILE A 58 -12.81 -23.48 -17.60
N ILE A 59 -12.15 -24.29 -16.77
CA ILE A 59 -10.75 -24.64 -16.93
C ILE A 59 -10.59 -26.15 -17.12
N SER A 60 -9.56 -26.54 -17.86
CA SER A 60 -9.11 -27.91 -17.97
C SER A 60 -7.64 -27.97 -17.58
N VAL A 61 -7.31 -28.73 -16.53
CA VAL A 61 -5.96 -28.82 -15.98
C VAL A 61 -5.40 -30.21 -16.19
N SER A 62 -4.26 -30.28 -16.88
CA SER A 62 -3.53 -31.52 -17.15
C SER A 62 -2.37 -31.68 -16.17
N PHE A 63 -2.24 -32.87 -15.62
CA PHE A 63 -1.19 -33.26 -14.69
C PHE A 63 -0.44 -34.49 -15.20
N SER A 64 0.88 -34.52 -15.05
CA SER A 64 1.64 -35.75 -15.24
C SER A 64 1.30 -36.77 -14.15
N SER A 65 1.21 -38.06 -14.49
CA SER A 65 0.86 -39.11 -13.55
C SER A 65 1.87 -40.26 -13.55
N PRO A 66 2.45 -40.63 -12.39
CA PRO A 66 2.09 -40.19 -11.03
C PRO A 66 2.83 -38.94 -10.51
N GLN A 67 3.61 -38.24 -11.35
CA GLN A 67 4.56 -37.23 -10.88
C GLN A 67 3.89 -35.95 -10.33
N GLY A 68 2.71 -35.59 -10.82
CA GLY A 68 1.95 -34.44 -10.34
C GLY A 68 2.54 -33.07 -10.72
N LEU A 69 3.21 -32.99 -11.88
CA LEU A 69 3.54 -31.71 -12.51
C LEU A 69 2.30 -31.20 -13.25
N ILE A 70 2.03 -29.90 -13.21
CA ILE A 70 0.99 -29.30 -14.03
C ILE A 70 1.59 -29.08 -15.44
N THR A 71 1.11 -29.86 -16.39
CA THR A 71 1.60 -29.87 -17.78
C THR A 71 0.80 -28.93 -18.68
N GLY A 72 -0.44 -28.61 -18.31
CA GLY A 72 -1.21 -27.58 -19.00
C GLY A 72 -2.41 -27.07 -18.24
N ILE A 73 -2.78 -25.82 -18.53
CA ILE A 73 -4.04 -25.21 -18.08
C ILE A 73 -4.68 -24.57 -19.32
N LYS A 74 -5.82 -25.12 -19.74
CA LYS A 74 -6.65 -24.60 -20.84
C LYS A 74 -7.71 -23.66 -20.26
N TYR A 75 -7.86 -22.49 -20.86
CA TYR A 75 -8.83 -21.47 -20.44
C TYR A 75 -9.19 -20.53 -21.60
N LYS A 76 -10.49 -20.22 -21.79
CA LYS A 76 -11.04 -19.22 -22.74
C LYS A 76 -10.24 -19.07 -24.05
N GLY A 77 -10.31 -20.07 -24.93
CA GLY A 77 -9.64 -20.06 -26.24
C GLY A 77 -8.12 -20.30 -26.21
N VAL A 78 -7.46 -20.17 -25.05
CA VAL A 78 -6.05 -20.48 -24.87
C VAL A 78 -5.88 -21.96 -24.53
N ASN A 79 -5.31 -22.71 -25.47
CA ASN A 79 -5.09 -24.17 -25.34
C ASN A 79 -4.19 -24.53 -24.16
N ASN A 80 -3.15 -23.73 -23.90
CA ASN A 80 -2.30 -23.87 -22.73
C ASN A 80 -1.69 -22.50 -22.40
N VAL A 81 -1.88 -22.02 -21.17
CA VAL A 81 -1.26 -20.80 -20.66
C VAL A 81 0.19 -21.02 -20.20
N LEU A 82 0.61 -22.27 -20.04
CA LEU A 82 1.96 -22.65 -19.61
C LEU A 82 2.91 -22.84 -20.80
N SER A 83 4.20 -22.55 -20.58
CA SER A 83 5.25 -22.56 -21.62
C SER A 83 5.33 -23.88 -22.38
N PRO A 84 5.25 -23.90 -23.73
CA PRO A 84 5.36 -25.13 -24.52
C PRO A 84 6.77 -25.75 -24.54
N HIS A 85 7.80 -24.99 -24.15
CA HIS A 85 9.20 -25.37 -24.33
C HIS A 85 9.83 -26.06 -23.12
N GLN A 86 9.11 -26.15 -21.99
CA GLN A 86 9.63 -26.75 -20.76
C GLN A 86 8.85 -28.00 -20.39
N ARG A 87 9.52 -29.05 -19.88
CA ARG A 87 8.83 -30.22 -19.30
C ARG A 87 8.14 -29.84 -17.98
N ALA A 88 8.87 -29.17 -17.10
CA ALA A 88 8.38 -28.75 -15.79
C ALA A 88 7.88 -27.30 -15.88
N ARG A 89 6.56 -27.13 -16.05
CA ARG A 89 5.94 -25.82 -16.27
C ARG A 89 5.22 -25.30 -15.02
N GLY A 90 4.35 -26.12 -14.43
CA GLY A 90 3.86 -25.90 -13.07
C GLY A 90 4.40 -26.99 -12.14
N TYR A 91 5.23 -26.64 -11.16
CA TYR A 91 5.90 -27.61 -10.31
C TYR A 91 6.16 -27.09 -8.91
N TRP A 92 6.40 -28.04 -8.01
CA TRP A 92 6.94 -27.78 -6.69
C TRP A 92 8.45 -28.05 -6.71
N ASP A 93 9.22 -27.32 -5.93
CA ASP A 93 10.61 -27.69 -5.67
C ASP A 93 11.03 -27.42 -4.23
N ILE A 94 12.04 -28.17 -3.79
CA ILE A 94 12.75 -27.95 -2.53
C ILE A 94 14.24 -27.85 -2.82
N THR A 95 14.88 -26.81 -2.28
CA THR A 95 16.34 -26.81 -2.13
C THR A 95 16.70 -27.40 -0.77
N TRP A 96 17.61 -28.37 -0.76
CA TRP A 96 17.94 -29.10 0.46
C TRP A 96 19.40 -29.52 0.55
N GLN A 97 19.82 -29.82 1.77
CA GLN A 97 21.11 -30.41 2.08
C GLN A 97 20.88 -31.58 3.04
N GLY A 98 21.65 -32.64 2.87
CA GLY A 98 21.69 -33.78 3.79
C GLY A 98 23.11 -34.30 3.94
N GLU A 99 23.29 -35.35 4.73
CA GLU A 99 24.61 -35.89 5.07
C GLU A 99 25.51 -36.18 3.84
N LYS A 100 24.90 -36.67 2.75
CA LYS A 100 25.61 -37.05 1.51
C LYS A 100 25.34 -36.12 0.33
N THR A 101 24.49 -35.09 0.49
CA THR A 101 24.02 -34.24 -0.63
C THR A 101 24.17 -32.77 -0.26
N ARG A 102 24.99 -32.03 -1.01
CA ARG A 102 25.17 -30.58 -0.84
C ARG A 102 24.45 -29.83 -1.95
N GLY A 103 23.46 -29.00 -1.59
CA GLY A 103 22.75 -28.12 -2.53
C GLY A 103 21.83 -28.86 -3.52
N GLY A 104 21.16 -29.92 -3.07
CA GLY A 104 20.22 -30.68 -3.90
C GLY A 104 18.96 -29.88 -4.23
N ILE A 105 18.40 -30.11 -5.42
CA ILE A 105 17.08 -29.62 -5.81
C ILE A 105 16.19 -30.84 -6.08
N ASP A 106 15.10 -30.95 -5.36
CA ASP A 106 14.10 -32.01 -5.55
C ASP A 106 12.81 -31.40 -6.08
N ARG A 107 12.32 -31.90 -7.23
CA ARG A 107 11.03 -31.50 -7.83
C ARG A 107 9.81 -32.13 -7.16
N ILE A 108 10.06 -32.98 -6.17
CA ILE A 108 9.05 -33.63 -5.36
C ILE A 108 8.02 -34.35 -6.25
N GLU A 109 8.51 -35.04 -7.28
CA GLU A 109 7.66 -35.79 -8.19
C GLU A 109 7.02 -36.97 -7.44
N GLY A 110 5.70 -37.08 -7.53
CA GLY A 110 4.94 -38.16 -6.91
C GLY A 110 5.27 -39.52 -7.54
N THR A 111 5.12 -40.58 -6.75
CA THR A 111 5.19 -41.97 -7.22
C THR A 111 3.83 -42.66 -7.20
N LYS A 112 2.82 -42.04 -6.57
CA LYS A 112 1.44 -42.53 -6.48
C LYS A 112 0.44 -41.43 -6.78
N PHE A 113 -0.57 -41.72 -7.60
CA PHE A 113 -1.72 -40.86 -7.87
C PHE A 113 -2.98 -41.41 -7.20
N ARG A 114 -3.81 -40.54 -6.61
CA ARG A 114 -5.11 -40.88 -6.03
C ARG A 114 -6.15 -39.79 -6.27
N ILE A 115 -7.39 -40.18 -6.51
CA ILE A 115 -8.56 -39.30 -6.40
C ILE A 115 -9.02 -39.38 -4.94
N ILE A 116 -9.16 -38.23 -4.28
CA ILE A 116 -9.48 -38.12 -2.86
C ILE A 116 -10.96 -37.84 -2.66
N THR A 117 -11.46 -36.86 -3.41
CA THR A 117 -12.88 -36.50 -3.43
C THR A 117 -13.29 -36.28 -4.89
N GLN A 118 -14.46 -36.79 -5.27
CA GLN A 118 -15.10 -36.50 -6.55
C GLN A 118 -16.61 -36.44 -6.33
N ASN A 119 -17.18 -35.25 -6.47
CA ASN A 119 -18.62 -35.02 -6.35
C ASN A 119 -19.05 -33.85 -7.25
N HIS A 120 -20.32 -33.44 -7.18
CA HIS A 120 -20.85 -32.35 -7.99
C HIS A 120 -20.28 -30.96 -7.68
N GLU A 121 -19.57 -30.78 -6.56
CA GLU A 121 -19.00 -29.50 -6.15
C GLU A 121 -17.49 -29.42 -6.42
N GLN A 122 -16.77 -30.54 -6.34
CA GLN A 122 -15.32 -30.56 -6.49
C GLN A 122 -14.73 -31.90 -6.91
N VAL A 123 -13.51 -31.82 -7.44
CA VAL A 123 -12.55 -32.90 -7.52
C VAL A 123 -11.30 -32.51 -6.74
N GLU A 124 -10.87 -33.37 -5.82
CA GLU A 124 -9.59 -33.29 -5.14
C GLU A 124 -8.72 -34.50 -5.54
N ILE A 125 -7.50 -34.22 -6.01
CA ILE A 125 -6.53 -35.24 -6.43
C ILE A 125 -5.21 -35.10 -5.66
N SER A 126 -4.47 -36.21 -5.61
CA SER A 126 -3.24 -36.39 -4.85
C SER A 126 -2.14 -36.99 -5.68
N PHE A 127 -0.94 -36.43 -5.53
CA PHE A 127 0.31 -36.97 -6.05
C PHE A 127 1.30 -37.07 -4.89
N SER A 128 1.48 -38.28 -4.39
CA SER A 128 2.26 -38.55 -3.17
C SER A 128 3.54 -39.34 -3.46
N ARG A 129 4.58 -39.09 -2.67
CA ARG A 129 5.82 -39.87 -2.63
C ARG A 129 6.19 -40.12 -1.17
N THR A 130 6.50 -41.36 -0.84
CA THR A 130 7.11 -41.75 0.44
C THR A 130 8.62 -41.88 0.29
N TRP A 131 9.37 -41.53 1.33
CA TRP A 131 10.82 -41.72 1.31
C TRP A 131 11.19 -43.10 1.86
N GLU A 132 12.12 -43.78 1.18
CA GLU A 132 12.62 -45.10 1.55
C GLU A 132 14.15 -45.10 1.62
N SER A 133 14.69 -45.65 2.71
CA SER A 133 16.12 -45.78 2.94
C SER A 133 16.76 -46.73 1.91
N GLY A 134 17.94 -46.40 1.40
CA GLY A 134 18.71 -47.26 0.49
C GLY A 134 18.32 -47.22 -0.99
N SER A 135 17.32 -46.42 -1.39
CA SER A 135 16.83 -46.34 -2.79
C SER A 135 17.80 -45.74 -3.82
N GLY A 136 19.03 -45.36 -3.44
CA GLY A 136 20.00 -44.66 -4.30
C GLY A 136 19.50 -43.30 -4.83
N SER A 137 18.32 -42.84 -4.40
CA SER A 137 17.65 -41.67 -4.95
C SER A 137 18.22 -40.38 -4.34
N HIS A 138 18.48 -39.37 -5.18
CA HIS A 138 18.86 -38.02 -4.77
C HIS A 138 17.63 -37.23 -4.25
N ASN A 139 16.69 -37.92 -3.60
CA ASN A 139 15.45 -37.35 -3.11
C ASN A 139 15.59 -36.94 -1.65
N ILE A 140 14.90 -35.87 -1.28
CA ILE A 140 14.84 -35.39 0.10
C ILE A 140 14.16 -36.43 1.02
N PRO A 141 14.66 -36.64 2.26
CA PRO A 141 14.02 -37.53 3.25
C PRO A 141 12.72 -36.96 3.81
N LEU A 142 11.69 -36.87 2.96
CA LEU A 142 10.34 -36.42 3.29
C LEU A 142 9.27 -37.30 2.61
N ASN A 143 8.21 -37.62 3.35
CA ASN A 143 6.93 -37.93 2.76
C ASN A 143 6.31 -36.62 2.26
N VAL A 144 5.85 -36.61 1.00
CA VAL A 144 5.14 -35.48 0.45
C VAL A 144 3.87 -35.93 -0.25
N ASP A 145 2.77 -35.23 0.03
CA ASP A 145 1.48 -35.38 -0.65
C ASP A 145 1.05 -34.03 -1.23
N LYS A 146 1.21 -33.87 -2.56
CA LYS A 146 0.78 -32.68 -3.29
C LYS A 146 -0.68 -32.85 -3.69
N ARG A 147 -1.51 -31.88 -3.35
CA ARG A 147 -2.95 -31.93 -3.53
C ARG A 147 -3.41 -30.76 -4.41
N TYR A 148 -4.35 -31.07 -5.30
CA TYR A 148 -4.98 -30.07 -6.16
C TYR A 148 -6.50 -30.22 -6.09
N ILE A 149 -7.21 -29.10 -5.93
CA ILE A 149 -8.68 -29.06 -5.87
C ILE A 149 -9.19 -28.18 -7.00
N ILE A 150 -10.06 -28.72 -7.84
CA ILE A 150 -10.81 -27.97 -8.86
C ILE A 150 -12.29 -28.05 -8.47
N ARG A 151 -12.94 -26.89 -8.36
CA ARG A 151 -14.36 -26.81 -7.96
C ARG A 151 -15.25 -26.49 -9.15
N THR A 152 -16.49 -26.99 -9.13
CA THR A 152 -17.60 -26.39 -9.89
C THR A 152 -17.65 -24.92 -9.54
N ASN A 153 -18.11 -24.04 -10.42
CA ASN A 153 -18.25 -22.65 -9.96
C ASN A 153 -16.95 -21.82 -9.98
N SER A 154 -15.80 -22.39 -10.37
CA SER A 154 -14.49 -21.74 -10.20
C SER A 154 -13.68 -21.63 -11.50
N SER A 155 -12.93 -20.53 -11.65
CA SER A 155 -12.03 -20.27 -12.79
C SER A 155 -10.57 -20.44 -12.36
N GLY A 156 -10.27 -21.56 -11.71
CA GLY A 156 -8.97 -21.77 -11.10
C GLY A 156 -8.84 -23.09 -10.37
N LEU A 157 -7.64 -23.35 -9.85
CA LEU A 157 -7.36 -24.51 -9.02
C LEU A 157 -6.72 -24.10 -7.69
N TYR A 158 -7.03 -24.83 -6.62
CA TYR A 158 -6.36 -24.70 -5.34
C TYR A 158 -5.20 -25.70 -5.27
N ALA A 159 -4.04 -25.27 -4.78
CA ALA A 159 -2.86 -26.11 -4.63
C ALA A 159 -2.34 -26.05 -3.19
N TYR A 160 -2.12 -27.21 -2.58
CA TYR A 160 -1.50 -27.33 -1.26
C TYR A 160 -0.65 -28.60 -1.15
N GLY A 161 0.26 -28.63 -0.18
CA GLY A 161 1.13 -29.80 0.05
C GLY A 161 1.20 -30.16 1.52
N ILE A 162 1.18 -31.46 1.81
CA ILE A 162 1.41 -32.02 3.14
C ILE A 162 2.81 -32.61 3.16
N PHE A 163 3.66 -32.08 4.03
CA PHE A 163 5.05 -32.50 4.18
C PHE A 163 5.20 -33.15 5.54
N GLU A 164 5.78 -34.35 5.55
CA GLU A 164 5.97 -35.12 6.77
C GLU A 164 7.36 -35.74 6.80
N ARG A 165 7.98 -35.63 7.97
CA ARG A 165 9.23 -36.24 8.35
C ARG A 165 9.01 -37.15 9.55
N LEU A 166 9.41 -38.40 9.42
CA LEU A 166 9.44 -39.35 10.53
C LEU A 166 10.75 -39.23 11.32
N PRO A 167 10.74 -39.48 12.63
CA PRO A 167 11.89 -39.23 13.50
C PRO A 167 13.13 -40.07 13.13
N GLU A 168 12.94 -41.25 12.55
CA GLU A 168 14.02 -42.19 12.23
C GLU A 168 14.85 -41.85 10.98
N TRP A 169 14.45 -40.88 10.14
CA TRP A 169 15.21 -40.58 8.91
C TRP A 169 16.41 -39.65 9.14
N PRO A 170 17.34 -39.50 8.18
CA PRO A 170 18.59 -38.79 8.41
C PRO A 170 18.37 -37.28 8.54
N GLU A 171 19.42 -36.59 8.99
CA GLU A 171 19.40 -35.13 9.09
C GLU A 171 19.17 -34.48 7.73
N VAL A 172 18.33 -33.44 7.72
CA VAL A 172 18.01 -32.67 6.53
C VAL A 172 17.87 -31.19 6.84
N GLU A 173 18.40 -30.37 5.95
CA GLU A 173 18.22 -28.93 5.92
C GLU A 173 17.45 -28.55 4.66
N MET A 174 16.41 -27.73 4.78
CA MET A 174 15.70 -27.15 3.63
C MET A 174 15.86 -25.65 3.60
N GLY A 175 16.24 -25.10 2.45
CA GLY A 175 16.45 -23.66 2.26
C GLY A 175 15.32 -22.96 1.50
N GLN A 176 14.56 -23.71 0.69
CA GLN A 176 13.44 -23.16 -0.08
C GLN A 176 12.38 -24.22 -0.33
N VAL A 177 11.11 -23.84 -0.25
CA VAL A 177 9.96 -24.63 -0.73
C VAL A 177 8.99 -23.67 -1.41
N ARG A 178 8.60 -23.98 -2.65
CA ARG A 178 7.75 -23.11 -3.48
C ARG A 178 6.96 -23.89 -4.52
N ILE A 179 5.92 -23.25 -5.05
CA ILE A 179 5.34 -23.59 -6.35
C ILE A 179 5.82 -22.56 -7.37
N VAL A 180 6.17 -23.02 -8.56
CA VAL A 180 6.57 -22.18 -9.68
C VAL A 180 5.70 -22.49 -10.90
N PHE A 181 5.21 -21.44 -11.55
CA PHE A 181 4.52 -21.50 -12.84
C PHE A 181 5.33 -20.75 -13.89
N LYS A 182 5.69 -21.47 -14.95
CA LYS A 182 6.34 -20.96 -16.16
C LYS A 182 5.27 -20.78 -17.23
N LEU A 183 4.84 -19.53 -17.40
CA LEU A 183 3.81 -19.20 -18.37
C LEU A 183 4.39 -19.13 -19.79
N ASP A 184 3.52 -19.13 -20.77
CA ASP A 184 3.91 -19.01 -22.17
C ASP A 184 4.46 -17.61 -22.48
N GLN A 185 5.77 -17.55 -22.74
CA GLN A 185 6.49 -16.31 -23.02
C GLN A 185 5.99 -15.58 -24.27
N ASP A 186 5.38 -16.28 -25.22
CA ASP A 186 4.86 -15.67 -26.45
C ASP A 186 3.50 -14.99 -26.23
N LYS A 187 2.89 -15.25 -25.07
CA LYS A 187 1.56 -14.77 -24.68
C LYS A 187 1.60 -13.76 -23.54
N PHE A 188 2.36 -14.04 -22.47
CA PHE A 188 2.36 -13.26 -21.23
C PHE A 188 3.57 -12.33 -21.17
N HIS A 189 3.34 -11.03 -21.25
CA HIS A 189 4.40 -10.01 -21.31
C HIS A 189 4.26 -8.94 -20.23
N TYR A 190 3.07 -8.82 -19.61
CA TYR A 190 2.79 -7.78 -18.63
C TYR A 190 2.64 -8.39 -17.25
N MET A 191 3.43 -7.91 -16.28
CA MET A 191 3.42 -8.39 -14.90
C MET A 191 2.69 -7.40 -14.01
N ALA A 192 1.94 -7.89 -13.03
CA ALA A 192 1.33 -7.08 -11.99
C ALA A 192 1.53 -7.71 -10.60
N VAL A 193 2.03 -6.91 -9.66
CA VAL A 193 2.32 -7.32 -8.27
C VAL A 193 1.56 -6.46 -7.27
N THR A 194 1.54 -5.14 -7.47
CA THR A 194 0.76 -4.15 -6.70
C THR A 194 0.18 -3.12 -7.67
N ASP A 195 -0.63 -2.16 -7.19
CA ASP A 195 -1.17 -1.09 -8.03
C ASP A 195 -0.06 -0.21 -8.66
N ASP A 196 1.09 -0.11 -7.99
CA ASP A 196 2.24 0.71 -8.40
C ASP A 196 3.42 -0.11 -8.98
N ILE A 197 3.41 -1.44 -8.85
CA ILE A 197 4.40 -2.36 -9.43
C ILE A 197 3.72 -3.21 -10.52
N GLN A 198 3.53 -2.59 -11.69
CA GLN A 198 3.06 -3.26 -12.91
C GLN A 198 3.78 -2.72 -14.14
N ARG A 199 4.09 -3.58 -15.10
CA ARG A 199 4.75 -3.19 -16.35
C ARG A 199 4.81 -4.32 -17.36
N GLU A 200 5.08 -3.95 -18.61
CA GLU A 200 5.69 -4.87 -19.56
C GLU A 200 7.09 -5.26 -19.09
N MET A 201 7.38 -6.55 -19.19
CA MET A 201 8.62 -7.16 -18.70
C MET A 201 9.52 -7.58 -19.88
N PRO A 202 10.86 -7.48 -19.72
CA PRO A 202 11.77 -8.07 -20.69
C PRO A 202 11.57 -9.59 -20.79
N THR A 203 12.00 -10.18 -21.90
CA THR A 203 12.00 -11.64 -22.11
C THR A 203 13.26 -12.29 -21.54
N ASP A 204 13.25 -13.63 -21.41
CA ASP A 204 14.46 -14.37 -21.04
C ASP A 204 15.59 -14.18 -22.08
N ASN A 205 15.24 -14.02 -23.36
CA ASN A 205 16.20 -13.78 -24.44
C ASN A 205 16.82 -12.37 -24.35
N ASP A 206 16.06 -11.36 -23.92
CA ASP A 206 16.60 -10.01 -23.67
C ASP A 206 17.66 -9.99 -22.57
N ARG A 207 17.57 -10.95 -21.64
CA ARG A 207 18.51 -11.12 -20.52
C ARG A 207 19.71 -12.00 -20.87
N ASP A 208 19.83 -12.49 -22.10
CA ASP A 208 20.90 -13.40 -22.50
C ASP A 208 22.25 -12.66 -22.58
N ILE A 209 23.11 -12.94 -21.60
CA ILE A 209 24.47 -12.37 -21.53
C ILE A 209 25.43 -13.03 -22.53
N HIS A 210 25.17 -14.25 -22.97
CA HIS A 210 26.04 -14.99 -23.89
C HIS A 210 25.83 -14.54 -25.33
N ARG A 211 24.62 -14.06 -25.65
CA ARG A 211 24.29 -13.45 -26.95
C ARG A 211 24.54 -11.94 -27.01
N GLY A 212 25.00 -11.33 -25.92
CA GLY A 212 25.27 -9.89 -25.86
C GLY A 212 24.02 -9.01 -25.77
N HIS A 213 22.85 -9.59 -25.48
CA HIS A 213 21.61 -8.83 -25.24
C HIS A 213 21.63 -8.14 -23.88
N ALA A 214 22.31 -8.73 -22.89
CA ALA A 214 22.49 -8.16 -21.57
C ALA A 214 23.93 -8.25 -21.07
N LYS A 215 24.22 -7.50 -20.01
CA LYS A 215 25.48 -7.53 -19.27
C LYS A 215 25.22 -7.93 -17.82
N ALA A 216 25.96 -8.91 -17.32
CA ALA A 216 25.90 -9.31 -15.92
C ALA A 216 26.34 -8.16 -15.00
N LEU A 217 25.65 -8.00 -13.88
CA LEU A 217 25.95 -7.01 -12.85
C LEU A 217 26.50 -7.67 -11.58
N GLY A 218 26.64 -6.90 -10.50
CA GLY A 218 27.34 -7.35 -9.29
C GLY A 218 26.70 -8.55 -8.57
N TYR A 219 25.38 -8.72 -8.70
CA TYR A 219 24.67 -9.90 -8.19
C TYR A 219 24.20 -10.75 -9.37
N LYS A 220 24.32 -12.08 -9.29
CA LYS A 220 24.13 -12.98 -10.44
C LYS A 220 22.73 -12.92 -11.07
N GLU A 221 21.73 -12.45 -10.32
CA GLU A 221 20.36 -12.29 -10.81
C GLU A 221 20.08 -10.93 -11.47
N ALA A 222 20.97 -9.95 -11.31
CA ALA A 222 20.83 -8.63 -11.91
C ALA A 222 21.57 -8.54 -13.24
N VAL A 223 20.89 -8.01 -14.26
CA VAL A 223 21.49 -7.75 -15.58
C VAL A 223 21.10 -6.37 -16.08
N GLN A 224 22.01 -5.71 -16.78
CA GLN A 224 21.73 -4.51 -17.56
C GLN A 224 21.39 -4.92 -18.99
N LEU A 225 20.29 -4.42 -19.54
CA LEU A 225 19.82 -4.76 -20.88
C LEU A 225 20.52 -3.85 -21.91
N ILE A 226 21.34 -4.43 -22.78
CA ILE A 226 22.20 -3.69 -23.74
C ILE A 226 21.57 -3.65 -25.13
N HIS A 227 21.13 -4.81 -25.62
CA HIS A 227 20.50 -4.96 -26.94
C HIS A 227 19.20 -5.78 -26.82
N PRO A 228 18.22 -5.33 -26.00
CA PRO A 228 16.93 -6.02 -25.92
C PRO A 228 16.15 -5.89 -27.24
N HIS A 229 15.28 -6.87 -27.52
CA HIS A 229 14.39 -6.87 -28.68
C HIS A 229 13.41 -5.69 -28.62
N ASN A 230 12.91 -5.39 -27.40
CA ASN A 230 12.15 -4.19 -27.15
C ASN A 230 13.10 -3.07 -26.66
N SER A 231 13.34 -2.08 -27.52
CA SER A 231 14.27 -0.97 -27.26
C SER A 231 13.88 -0.11 -26.07
N MET A 232 12.62 -0.15 -25.61
CA MET A 232 12.19 0.57 -24.40
C MET A 232 12.97 0.13 -23.15
N PHE A 233 13.44 -1.13 -23.13
CA PHE A 233 14.18 -1.68 -22.00
C PHE A 233 15.69 -1.42 -22.06
N LYS A 234 16.18 -0.79 -23.13
CA LYS A 234 17.60 -0.51 -23.29
C LYS A 234 18.13 0.32 -22.11
N ASP A 235 19.31 -0.06 -21.63
CA ASP A 235 20.02 0.52 -20.48
C ASP A 235 19.29 0.39 -19.13
N GLN A 236 18.15 -0.31 -19.07
CA GLN A 236 17.49 -0.62 -17.80
C GLN A 236 18.15 -1.84 -17.13
N VAL A 237 18.04 -1.89 -15.79
CA VAL A 237 18.37 -3.10 -15.02
C VAL A 237 17.11 -3.88 -14.75
N ASP A 238 17.18 -5.20 -14.99
CA ASP A 238 16.19 -6.15 -14.53
C ASP A 238 16.80 -7.10 -13.48
N ASP A 239 16.14 -7.16 -12.33
CA ASP A 239 16.44 -8.09 -11.24
C ASP A 239 15.13 -8.54 -10.60
N LYS A 240 14.94 -9.85 -10.48
CA LYS A 240 13.74 -10.46 -9.88
C LYS A 240 13.41 -9.90 -8.49
N TYR A 241 14.41 -9.45 -7.72
CA TYR A 241 14.16 -8.94 -6.37
C TYR A 241 13.52 -7.56 -6.35
N GLN A 242 13.55 -6.83 -7.47
CA GLN A 242 12.79 -5.59 -7.62
C GLN A 242 11.29 -5.83 -7.48
N TYR A 243 10.78 -7.04 -7.70
CA TYR A 243 9.35 -7.37 -7.64
C TYR A 243 8.96 -8.12 -6.36
N SER A 244 9.80 -8.09 -5.32
CA SER A 244 9.50 -8.75 -4.03
C SER A 244 8.44 -7.97 -3.25
N CYS A 245 7.63 -8.69 -2.46
CA CYS A 245 6.57 -8.10 -1.65
C CYS A 245 6.60 -8.66 -0.21
N GLU A 246 6.21 -7.85 0.78
CA GLU A 246 6.07 -8.29 2.16
C GLU A 246 4.90 -9.27 2.31
N ILE A 247 5.01 -10.27 3.20
CA ILE A 247 3.97 -11.31 3.39
C ILE A 247 2.60 -10.70 3.71
N LYS A 248 2.56 -9.59 4.46
CA LYS A 248 1.29 -8.92 4.80
C LYS A 248 0.54 -8.37 3.58
N ASP A 249 1.27 -7.98 2.52
CA ASP A 249 0.72 -7.34 1.33
C ASP A 249 0.65 -8.31 0.12
N ASN A 250 1.43 -9.39 0.15
CA ASN A 250 1.47 -10.44 -0.89
C ASN A 250 0.21 -11.31 -0.86
N LYS A 251 -0.90 -10.75 -1.40
CA LYS A 251 -2.24 -11.36 -1.49
C LYS A 251 -2.59 -11.85 -2.88
N VAL A 252 -2.17 -11.13 -3.91
CA VAL A 252 -2.39 -11.48 -5.31
C VAL A 252 -1.28 -10.88 -6.17
N HIS A 253 -0.76 -11.65 -7.10
CA HIS A 253 0.21 -11.22 -8.11
C HIS A 253 0.14 -12.16 -9.31
N GLY A 254 0.62 -11.70 -10.47
CA GLY A 254 0.47 -12.48 -11.68
C GLY A 254 0.95 -11.82 -12.96
N TRP A 255 0.41 -12.33 -14.05
CA TRP A 255 0.77 -11.94 -15.42
C TRP A 255 -0.48 -11.82 -16.28
N ILE A 256 -0.42 -10.88 -17.21
CA ILE A 256 -1.44 -10.62 -18.21
C ILE A 256 -0.88 -10.97 -19.59
N SER A 257 -1.68 -11.75 -20.33
CA SER A 257 -1.50 -11.89 -21.77
C SER A 257 -2.32 -10.82 -22.47
N THR A 258 -1.64 -9.82 -23.00
CA THR A 258 -2.26 -8.72 -23.75
C THR A 258 -2.91 -9.18 -25.05
N LYS A 259 -2.34 -10.19 -25.72
CA LYS A 259 -2.87 -10.73 -26.98
C LYS A 259 -4.12 -11.58 -26.81
N SER A 260 -4.20 -12.35 -25.72
CA SER A 260 -5.34 -13.24 -25.47
C SER A 260 -6.33 -12.68 -24.44
N HIS A 261 -6.05 -11.49 -23.89
CA HIS A 261 -6.84 -10.85 -22.85
C HIS A 261 -7.10 -11.77 -21.65
N VAL A 262 -6.10 -12.56 -21.25
CA VAL A 262 -6.17 -13.52 -20.13
C VAL A 262 -5.20 -13.11 -19.02
N GLY A 263 -5.68 -13.09 -17.79
CA GLY A 263 -4.87 -12.95 -16.58
C GLY A 263 -4.59 -14.31 -15.94
N PHE A 264 -3.38 -14.48 -15.40
CA PHE A 264 -2.97 -15.61 -14.56
C PHE A 264 -2.48 -15.09 -13.22
N TRP A 265 -3.12 -15.52 -12.13
CA TRP A 265 -2.91 -14.94 -10.80
C TRP A 265 -2.65 -16.02 -9.75
N ILE A 266 -1.72 -15.75 -8.84
CA ILE A 266 -1.54 -16.52 -7.61
C ILE A 266 -2.17 -15.72 -6.47
N ILE A 267 -3.21 -16.27 -5.87
CA ILE A 267 -3.90 -15.70 -4.71
C ILE A 267 -3.49 -16.46 -3.44
N SER A 268 -3.00 -15.73 -2.44
CA SER A 268 -2.59 -16.25 -1.14
C SER A 268 -3.53 -15.71 -0.05
N PRO A 269 -4.61 -16.44 0.29
CA PRO A 269 -5.62 -15.94 1.22
C PRO A 269 -5.11 -15.84 2.67
N SER A 270 -4.09 -16.63 3.03
CA SER A 270 -3.51 -16.67 4.37
C SER A 270 -2.00 -16.77 4.34
N GLY A 271 -1.37 -16.21 5.38
CA GLY A 271 0.06 -16.35 5.65
C GLY A 271 0.39 -17.42 6.69
N GLU A 272 -0.58 -18.22 7.18
CA GLU A 272 -0.40 -19.05 8.38
C GLU A 272 0.76 -20.03 8.32
N TYR A 273 1.05 -20.51 7.12
CA TYR A 273 2.07 -21.51 6.82
C TYR A 273 3.42 -20.89 6.46
N ARG A 274 3.50 -19.56 6.29
CA ARG A 274 4.75 -18.82 6.03
C ARG A 274 5.43 -18.46 7.35
N PHE A 275 6.73 -18.14 7.29
CA PHE A 275 7.56 -17.82 8.45
C PHE A 275 8.14 -16.40 8.39
N GLY A 276 8.70 -15.93 9.50
CA GLY A 276 9.35 -14.61 9.61
C GLY A 276 8.41 -13.42 9.79
N GLY A 277 7.11 -13.70 9.99
CA GLY A 277 6.10 -12.70 10.28
C GLY A 277 5.74 -11.76 9.10
N PRO A 278 4.89 -10.76 9.35
CA PRO A 278 4.27 -9.94 8.31
C PRO A 278 5.25 -9.11 7.46
N MET A 279 6.39 -8.72 8.00
CA MET A 279 7.39 -7.87 7.31
C MET A 279 8.40 -8.68 6.48
N LYS A 280 8.35 -10.01 6.50
CA LYS A 280 9.27 -10.79 5.66
C LYS A 280 8.93 -10.58 4.19
N GLN A 281 9.93 -10.27 3.38
CA GLN A 281 9.79 -10.12 1.94
C GLN A 281 9.96 -11.46 1.22
N GLU A 282 9.17 -11.67 0.18
CA GLU A 282 9.21 -12.86 -0.68
C GLU A 282 9.11 -12.51 -2.17
N LEU A 283 9.68 -13.40 -3.00
CA LEU A 283 9.54 -13.33 -4.45
C LEU A 283 8.08 -13.60 -4.86
N THR A 284 7.61 -12.83 -5.85
CA THR A 284 6.27 -12.93 -6.42
C THR A 284 6.34 -13.42 -7.88
N SER A 285 6.85 -12.58 -8.78
CA SER A 285 6.98 -12.80 -10.21
C SER A 285 8.36 -12.35 -10.70
N HIS A 286 8.81 -12.85 -11.85
CA HIS A 286 9.99 -12.34 -12.55
C HIS A 286 10.01 -12.74 -14.04
N VAL A 287 10.99 -12.20 -14.78
CA VAL A 287 11.27 -12.48 -16.21
C VAL A 287 11.10 -13.95 -16.64
N GLY A 288 10.65 -14.14 -17.89
CA GLY A 288 10.32 -15.44 -18.46
C GLY A 288 8.96 -15.93 -17.96
N PRO A 289 7.90 -15.13 -18.22
CA PRO A 289 6.74 -14.88 -17.36
C PRO A 289 6.55 -15.94 -16.27
N THR A 290 7.26 -15.74 -15.16
CA THR A 290 7.30 -16.68 -14.04
C THR A 290 6.47 -16.14 -12.89
N ALA A 291 5.55 -16.95 -12.37
CA ALA A 291 4.79 -16.66 -11.14
C ALA A 291 5.16 -17.67 -10.05
N ILE A 292 5.39 -17.20 -8.83
CA ILE A 292 5.93 -18.00 -7.72
C ILE A 292 5.05 -17.84 -6.47
N ALA A 293 4.76 -18.97 -5.82
CA ALA A 293 4.28 -18.99 -4.45
C ALA A 293 5.39 -19.54 -3.54
N SER A 294 6.10 -18.66 -2.83
CA SER A 294 7.13 -19.05 -1.87
C SER A 294 6.52 -19.37 -0.51
N PHE A 295 6.85 -20.54 0.04
CA PHE A 295 6.41 -20.97 1.38
C PHE A 295 7.53 -20.88 2.40
N ILE A 296 8.72 -21.35 2.00
CA ILE A 296 9.96 -21.32 2.80
C ILE A 296 11.03 -20.70 1.93
N SER A 297 11.78 -19.72 2.44
CA SER A 297 12.95 -19.18 1.76
C SER A 297 13.90 -18.41 2.70
N GLY A 298 15.19 -18.44 2.38
CA GLY A 298 16.20 -17.54 2.93
C GLY A 298 16.16 -16.09 2.42
N HIS A 299 15.15 -15.68 1.65
CA HIS A 299 15.10 -14.32 1.11
C HIS A 299 15.01 -13.26 2.22
N TYR A 300 15.86 -12.23 2.15
CA TYR A 300 15.95 -11.08 3.06
C TYR A 300 16.35 -11.39 4.52
N VAL A 301 16.64 -12.65 4.84
CA VAL A 301 17.01 -13.06 6.21
C VAL A 301 18.25 -13.97 6.22
N GLY A 302 18.48 -14.73 5.14
CA GLY A 302 19.61 -15.64 5.00
C GLY A 302 19.38 -17.00 5.64
N THR A 303 20.47 -17.67 6.02
CA THR A 303 20.44 -19.06 6.54
C THR A 303 19.73 -19.21 7.90
N ASP A 304 19.39 -18.09 8.54
CA ASP A 304 18.55 -18.09 9.75
C ASP A 304 17.11 -18.54 9.45
N MET A 305 16.71 -18.61 8.16
CA MET A 305 15.41 -19.15 7.72
C MET A 305 15.45 -20.62 7.30
N ASP A 306 16.64 -21.22 7.20
CA ASP A 306 16.74 -22.61 6.77
C ASP A 306 16.15 -23.51 7.87
N THR A 307 15.35 -24.50 7.47
CA THR A 307 14.78 -25.46 8.42
C THR A 307 15.72 -26.65 8.55
N ARG A 308 16.27 -26.86 9.74
CA ARG A 308 17.18 -27.98 10.05
C ARG A 308 16.45 -29.01 10.91
N TYR A 309 16.46 -30.27 10.52
CA TYR A 309 15.85 -31.37 11.26
C TYR A 309 16.89 -32.44 11.55
N LYS A 310 17.17 -32.66 12.83
CA LYS A 310 18.12 -33.70 13.25
C LYS A 310 17.47 -35.09 13.18
N SER A 311 18.28 -36.14 13.23
CA SER A 311 17.75 -37.48 13.54
C SER A 311 17.03 -37.47 14.90
N GLY A 312 15.89 -38.15 14.97
CA GLY A 312 14.96 -38.13 16.11
C GLY A 312 13.90 -37.03 16.06
N GLU A 313 13.97 -36.08 15.12
CA GLU A 313 13.00 -34.98 15.03
C GLU A 313 11.90 -35.26 14.01
N ALA A 314 10.67 -35.48 14.49
CA ALA A 314 9.48 -35.55 13.64
C ALA A 314 8.97 -34.15 13.27
N TRP A 315 8.43 -34.00 12.07
CA TRP A 315 7.83 -32.76 11.63
C TRP A 315 6.72 -33.01 10.61
N LYS A 316 5.60 -32.29 10.74
CA LYS A 316 4.51 -32.35 9.76
C LYS A 316 3.91 -30.97 9.57
N LYS A 317 3.70 -30.56 8.31
CA LYS A 317 3.14 -29.23 7.99
C LYS A 317 2.36 -29.24 6.68
N VAL A 318 1.28 -28.47 6.66
CA VAL A 318 0.52 -28.13 5.46
C VAL A 318 0.98 -26.76 4.94
N LEU A 319 1.35 -26.70 3.66
CA LEU A 319 1.71 -25.49 2.95
C LEU A 319 0.62 -25.16 1.92
N GLY A 320 -0.01 -23.99 2.04
CA GLY A 320 -1.21 -23.61 1.28
C GLY A 320 -2.51 -23.86 2.06
N PRO A 321 -3.68 -23.86 1.38
CA PRO A 321 -3.84 -23.72 -0.06
C PRO A 321 -3.58 -22.30 -0.60
N VAL A 322 -2.94 -22.24 -1.77
CA VAL A 322 -2.96 -21.05 -2.65
C VAL A 322 -3.95 -21.30 -3.79
N PHE A 323 -4.56 -20.25 -4.32
CA PHE A 323 -5.51 -20.34 -5.43
C PHE A 323 -4.88 -19.77 -6.70
N ILE A 324 -4.83 -20.59 -7.76
CA ILE A 324 -4.37 -20.19 -9.08
C ILE A 324 -5.61 -19.78 -9.84
N TYR A 325 -5.78 -18.48 -10.06
CA TYR A 325 -6.96 -17.88 -10.66
C TYR A 325 -6.68 -17.42 -12.08
N LEU A 326 -7.63 -17.67 -12.98
CA LEU A 326 -7.62 -17.16 -14.34
C LEU A 326 -8.89 -16.35 -14.60
N ASN A 327 -8.71 -15.21 -15.24
CA ASN A 327 -9.81 -14.37 -15.73
C ASN A 327 -9.51 -13.89 -17.15
N SER A 328 -10.53 -13.36 -17.82
CA SER A 328 -10.41 -12.84 -19.18
C SER A 328 -11.29 -11.61 -19.36
N GLY A 329 -10.85 -10.66 -20.19
CA GLY A 329 -11.53 -9.39 -20.45
C GLY A 329 -10.57 -8.31 -20.95
N HIS A 330 -11.09 -7.30 -21.66
CA HIS A 330 -10.29 -6.27 -22.32
C HIS A 330 -9.72 -5.26 -21.33
N ASP A 331 -10.50 -4.85 -20.33
CA ASP A 331 -10.07 -3.98 -19.23
C ASP A 331 -10.54 -4.58 -17.89
N LEU A 332 -9.81 -4.35 -16.79
CA LEU A 332 -10.10 -4.81 -15.41
C LEU A 332 -9.55 -6.19 -14.97
N LEU A 333 -8.65 -6.85 -15.71
CA LEU A 333 -8.07 -8.14 -15.28
C LEU A 333 -7.42 -8.09 -13.88
N TRP A 334 -6.69 -7.01 -13.58
CA TRP A 334 -6.07 -6.82 -12.26
C TRP A 334 -7.08 -6.49 -11.16
N GLU A 335 -8.06 -5.61 -11.43
CA GLU A 335 -9.10 -5.26 -10.47
C GLU A 335 -9.97 -6.46 -10.09
N ASP A 336 -10.31 -7.28 -11.08
CA ASP A 336 -11.03 -8.53 -10.87
C ASP A 336 -10.21 -9.54 -10.04
N ALA A 337 -8.89 -9.64 -10.30
CA ALA A 337 -8.01 -10.48 -9.48
C ALA A 337 -7.92 -10.00 -8.02
N LYS A 338 -7.90 -8.67 -7.79
CA LYS A 338 -8.00 -8.10 -6.44
C LYS A 338 -9.35 -8.38 -5.79
N ARG A 339 -10.46 -8.29 -6.53
CA ARG A 339 -11.80 -8.65 -6.06
C ARG A 339 -11.85 -10.12 -5.65
N GLN A 340 -11.39 -11.03 -6.52
CA GLN A 340 -11.30 -12.46 -6.22
C GLN A 340 -10.42 -12.72 -4.99
N SER A 341 -9.28 -12.03 -4.86
CA SER A 341 -8.40 -12.16 -3.69
C SER A 341 -9.12 -11.83 -2.37
N LYS A 342 -9.95 -10.78 -2.34
CA LYS A 342 -10.77 -10.43 -1.17
C LYS A 342 -11.80 -11.51 -0.85
N GLU A 343 -12.42 -12.12 -1.87
CA GLU A 343 -13.36 -13.23 -1.70
C GLU A 343 -12.67 -14.46 -1.12
N GLU A 344 -11.49 -14.82 -1.61
CA GLU A 344 -10.70 -15.93 -1.10
C GLU A 344 -10.23 -15.71 0.35
N VAL A 345 -9.80 -14.49 0.70
CA VAL A 345 -9.44 -14.12 2.09
C VAL A 345 -10.64 -14.28 3.02
N LYS A 346 -11.85 -13.89 2.59
CA LYS A 346 -13.09 -14.04 3.37
C LYS A 346 -13.50 -15.51 3.50
N ALA A 347 -13.38 -16.27 2.41
CA ALA A 347 -13.72 -17.69 2.37
C ALA A 347 -12.77 -18.55 3.20
N TRP A 348 -11.50 -18.16 3.34
CA TRP A 348 -10.51 -18.87 4.14
C TRP A 348 -10.80 -18.82 5.65
N PRO A 349 -10.58 -19.92 6.41
CA PRO A 349 -10.18 -21.26 5.97
C PRO A 349 -11.29 -22.00 5.21
N TYR A 350 -10.89 -22.79 4.23
CA TYR A 350 -11.80 -23.52 3.34
C TYR A 350 -12.34 -24.80 3.98
N ASP A 351 -13.66 -24.96 3.97
CA ASP A 351 -14.32 -26.16 4.53
C ASP A 351 -14.35 -27.36 3.55
N PHE A 352 -13.88 -27.17 2.32
CA PHE A 352 -13.91 -28.19 1.27
C PHE A 352 -12.61 -29.02 1.14
N VAL A 353 -11.57 -28.69 1.91
CA VAL A 353 -10.30 -29.43 1.89
C VAL A 353 -10.48 -30.75 2.65
N ALA A 354 -10.25 -31.89 1.99
CA ALA A 354 -10.54 -33.21 2.60
C ALA A 354 -9.49 -33.69 3.62
N SER A 355 -8.28 -33.13 3.61
CA SER A 355 -7.22 -33.57 4.53
C SER A 355 -7.50 -33.19 5.97
N SER A 356 -7.46 -34.16 6.89
CA SER A 356 -7.54 -33.92 8.34
C SER A 356 -6.36 -33.12 8.91
N ASP A 357 -5.24 -33.04 8.17
CA ASP A 357 -4.13 -32.16 8.52
C ASP A 357 -4.45 -30.67 8.26
N PHE A 358 -5.60 -30.36 7.65
CA PHE A 358 -6.10 -28.99 7.50
C PHE A 358 -7.37 -28.81 8.36
N PRO A 359 -7.25 -28.26 9.58
CA PRO A 359 -8.41 -28.04 10.44
C PRO A 359 -9.43 -27.13 9.76
N SER A 360 -10.69 -27.54 9.80
CA SER A 360 -11.84 -26.77 9.32
C SER A 360 -12.00 -25.46 10.11
N ARG A 361 -12.86 -24.56 9.64
CA ARG A 361 -13.14 -23.30 10.35
C ARG A 361 -13.61 -23.54 11.79
N ARG A 362 -14.46 -24.56 11.99
CA ARG A 362 -15.04 -24.89 13.30
C ARG A 362 -14.02 -25.47 14.28
N GLU A 363 -12.94 -26.06 13.77
CA GLU A 363 -11.87 -26.64 14.58
C GLU A 363 -10.77 -25.64 14.93
N ARG A 364 -10.92 -24.38 14.50
CA ARG A 364 -9.96 -23.31 14.76
C ARG A 364 -10.50 -22.38 15.84
N GLY A 365 -9.59 -21.82 16.62
CA GLY A 365 -9.94 -20.88 17.70
C GLY A 365 -9.75 -19.43 17.31
N THR A 366 -10.20 -18.54 18.19
CA THR A 366 -10.04 -17.09 18.10
C THR A 366 -9.39 -16.56 19.38
N VAL A 367 -8.45 -15.63 19.23
CA VAL A 367 -7.77 -14.97 20.35
C VAL A 367 -7.99 -13.47 20.28
N THR A 368 -8.46 -12.88 21.38
CA THR A 368 -8.75 -11.44 21.50
C THR A 368 -8.05 -10.84 22.70
N GLY A 369 -7.73 -9.56 22.61
CA GLY A 369 -7.14 -8.81 23.71
C GLY A 369 -6.94 -7.35 23.38
N ARG A 370 -6.25 -6.65 24.29
CA ARG A 370 -5.87 -5.25 24.14
C ARG A 370 -4.40 -5.06 24.49
N LEU A 371 -3.59 -4.65 23.53
CA LEU A 371 -2.20 -4.27 23.75
C LEU A 371 -2.12 -2.81 24.20
N LEU A 372 -1.42 -2.59 25.31
CA LEU A 372 -1.06 -1.27 25.82
C LEU A 372 0.46 -1.15 25.85
N VAL A 373 0.98 0.06 25.74
CA VAL A 373 2.40 0.38 25.88
C VAL A 373 2.59 1.20 27.14
N ASN A 374 3.55 0.85 27.97
CA ASN A 374 3.97 1.63 29.12
C ASN A 374 5.40 2.12 28.90
N ASP A 375 5.52 3.38 28.48
CA ASP A 375 6.78 4.10 28.26
C ASP A 375 6.79 5.39 29.10
N GLY A 376 6.63 5.23 30.42
CA GLY A 376 6.46 6.33 31.39
C GLY A 376 4.99 6.58 31.75
N PHE A 377 4.07 6.32 30.83
CA PHE A 377 2.63 6.29 31.06
C PHE A 377 1.97 5.25 30.15
N LEU A 378 0.77 4.80 30.54
CA LEU A 378 0.05 3.75 29.83
C LEU A 378 -0.72 4.32 28.65
N THR A 379 -0.36 3.90 27.43
CA THR A 379 -1.04 4.30 26.18
C THR A 379 -1.53 3.08 25.41
N PRO A 380 -2.52 3.23 24.52
CA PRO A 380 -2.86 2.19 23.55
C PRO A 380 -1.67 1.83 22.65
N GLY A 381 -1.40 0.54 22.46
CA GLY A 381 -0.50 0.09 21.39
C GLY A 381 -1.21 0.22 20.04
N ARG A 382 -1.20 1.42 19.46
CA ARG A 382 -1.93 1.73 18.23
C ARG A 382 -1.26 1.10 17.02
N PHE A 383 -2.06 0.50 16.13
CA PHE A 383 -1.59 -0.11 14.88
C PHE A 383 -0.40 -1.09 15.04
N ALA A 384 -0.27 -1.68 16.22
CA ALA A 384 0.73 -2.67 16.55
C ALA A 384 0.46 -3.96 15.77
N TYR A 385 1.52 -4.61 15.32
CA TYR A 385 1.40 -5.98 14.84
C TYR A 385 1.41 -6.90 16.06
N VAL A 386 0.38 -7.73 16.17
CA VAL A 386 0.22 -8.69 17.26
C VAL A 386 -0.04 -10.06 16.64
N GLY A 387 0.65 -11.09 17.13
CA GLY A 387 0.54 -12.40 16.53
C GLY A 387 0.85 -13.56 17.47
N LEU A 388 0.38 -14.74 17.08
CA LEU A 388 0.67 -16.00 17.73
C LEU A 388 1.71 -16.74 16.89
N ALA A 389 2.77 -17.18 17.55
CA ALA A 389 3.80 -18.03 16.96
C ALA A 389 4.24 -19.06 18.02
N PRO A 390 5.02 -20.08 17.64
CA PRO A 390 5.44 -21.07 18.62
C PRO A 390 6.19 -20.45 19.81
N PRO A 391 6.16 -21.09 20.99
CA PRO A 391 6.82 -20.58 22.17
C PRO A 391 8.32 -20.33 21.99
N GLY A 392 8.82 -19.26 22.59
CA GLY A 392 10.20 -18.84 22.46
C GLY A 392 10.48 -17.48 23.13
N GLU A 393 11.68 -16.96 22.91
CA GLU A 393 12.08 -15.63 23.39
C GLU A 393 11.41 -14.50 22.62
N ALA A 394 11.39 -13.29 23.19
CA ALA A 394 10.91 -12.11 22.46
C ALA A 394 11.68 -11.94 21.14
N GLY A 395 10.97 -11.70 20.04
CA GLY A 395 11.55 -11.62 18.69
C GLY A 395 11.82 -12.96 18.00
N SER A 396 11.74 -14.11 18.71
CA SER A 396 12.04 -15.44 18.14
C SER A 396 11.09 -15.87 17.02
N TRP A 397 9.90 -15.27 16.93
CA TRP A 397 8.96 -15.48 15.84
C TRP A 397 9.55 -15.08 14.47
N GLN A 398 10.54 -14.19 14.43
CA GLN A 398 11.24 -13.84 13.18
C GLN A 398 12.02 -15.01 12.60
N THR A 399 12.54 -15.90 13.46
CA THR A 399 13.40 -17.03 13.07
C THR A 399 12.79 -18.40 13.38
N ASN A 400 11.53 -18.45 13.81
CA ASN A 400 10.82 -19.70 13.93
C ASN A 400 10.38 -20.20 12.55
N THR A 401 11.07 -21.23 12.05
CA THR A 401 10.94 -21.74 10.69
C THR A 401 10.14 -23.05 10.59
N LYS A 402 9.61 -23.57 11.70
CA LYS A 402 8.95 -24.90 11.74
C LYS A 402 7.44 -24.84 12.00
N GLY A 403 6.98 -23.91 12.84
CA GLY A 403 5.58 -23.85 13.28
C GLY A 403 4.69 -22.91 12.47
N TYR A 404 3.42 -22.77 12.86
CA TYR A 404 2.48 -21.84 12.22
C TYR A 404 2.50 -20.48 12.91
N GLN A 405 2.21 -19.41 12.17
CA GLN A 405 2.11 -18.06 12.72
C GLN A 405 0.83 -17.35 12.29
N PHE A 406 0.24 -16.55 13.16
CA PHE A 406 -1.01 -15.82 12.90
C PHE A 406 -0.83 -14.38 13.32
N TRP A 407 -1.15 -13.42 12.45
CA TRP A 407 -0.84 -12.01 12.69
C TRP A 407 -2.06 -11.14 12.37
N THR A 408 -2.24 -10.09 13.17
CA THR A 408 -3.25 -9.05 12.96
C THR A 408 -2.66 -7.69 13.37
N LYS A 409 -3.38 -6.60 13.05
CA LYS A 409 -3.09 -5.28 13.57
C LYS A 409 -4.08 -4.92 14.67
N THR A 410 -3.60 -4.26 15.71
CA THR A 410 -4.49 -3.60 16.68
C THR A 410 -5.16 -2.39 16.04
N ASN A 411 -6.36 -2.05 16.52
CA ASN A 411 -6.99 -0.77 16.18
C ASN A 411 -6.35 0.42 16.95
N GLU A 412 -6.92 1.63 16.78
CA GLU A 412 -6.46 2.88 17.42
C GLU A 412 -6.49 2.87 18.95
N THR A 413 -7.22 1.93 19.56
CA THR A 413 -7.35 1.79 21.01
C THR A 413 -6.59 0.58 21.54
N GLY A 414 -5.85 -0.14 20.69
CA GLY A 414 -4.99 -1.27 21.05
C GLY A 414 -5.71 -2.62 21.06
N TYR A 415 -7.00 -2.70 20.70
CA TYR A 415 -7.70 -3.98 20.63
C TYR A 415 -7.30 -4.78 19.39
N PHE A 416 -7.17 -6.09 19.55
CA PHE A 416 -6.89 -7.02 18.48
C PHE A 416 -7.79 -8.26 18.55
N LYS A 417 -7.99 -8.87 17.37
CA LYS A 417 -8.65 -10.15 17.17
C LYS A 417 -7.83 -10.96 16.15
N ILE A 418 -7.39 -12.15 16.56
CA ILE A 418 -6.70 -13.12 15.71
C ILE A 418 -7.67 -14.29 15.53
N ASP A 419 -8.28 -14.39 14.36
CA ASP A 419 -9.24 -15.44 14.01
C ASP A 419 -8.58 -16.63 13.33
N ASN A 420 -9.30 -17.76 13.30
CA ASN A 420 -8.95 -18.98 12.56
C ASN A 420 -7.59 -19.59 12.96
N VAL A 421 -7.23 -19.48 14.24
CA VAL A 421 -5.98 -20.01 14.80
C VAL A 421 -6.07 -21.52 14.92
N ARG A 422 -5.07 -22.24 14.41
CA ARG A 422 -5.01 -23.71 14.53
C ARG A 422 -4.88 -24.12 16.00
N PRO A 423 -5.46 -25.27 16.41
CA PRO A 423 -5.20 -25.82 17.73
C PRO A 423 -3.70 -25.99 17.98
N GLY A 424 -3.24 -25.60 19.16
CA GLY A 424 -1.83 -25.63 19.51
C GLY A 424 -1.46 -24.74 20.69
N THR A 425 -0.20 -24.81 21.08
CA THR A 425 0.38 -23.97 22.13
C THR A 425 1.23 -22.87 21.50
N TYR A 426 0.96 -21.63 21.86
CA TYR A 426 1.61 -20.44 21.29
C TYR A 426 2.10 -19.48 22.38
N ASN A 427 2.99 -18.57 22.03
CA ASN A 427 3.14 -17.30 22.75
C ASN A 427 2.52 -16.19 21.90
N LEU A 428 1.96 -15.18 22.58
CA LEU A 428 1.53 -13.94 21.95
C LEU A 428 2.72 -12.99 21.86
N TYR A 429 3.03 -12.54 20.66
CA TYR A 429 4.10 -11.60 20.35
C TYR A 429 3.53 -10.31 19.76
N GLY A 430 4.35 -9.27 19.72
CA GLY A 430 4.02 -8.08 18.96
C GLY A 430 5.12 -7.04 18.93
N TRP A 431 4.87 -5.98 18.18
CA TRP A 431 5.66 -4.75 18.21
C TRP A 431 4.78 -3.59 17.81
N VAL A 432 5.15 -2.41 18.28
CA VAL A 432 4.38 -1.19 18.08
C VAL A 432 5.24 -0.22 17.28
N PRO A 433 4.83 0.18 16.07
CA PRO A 433 5.53 1.22 15.32
C PRO A 433 5.77 2.46 16.19
N GLY A 434 6.99 2.97 16.21
CA GLY A 434 7.37 4.09 17.10
C GLY A 434 7.88 3.66 18.48
N PHE A 435 7.94 2.36 18.78
CA PHE A 435 8.59 1.83 19.98
C PHE A 435 9.64 0.76 19.64
N ILE A 436 10.83 0.88 20.23
CA ILE A 436 11.90 -0.14 20.12
C ILE A 436 11.50 -1.46 20.76
N GLY A 437 12.05 -2.57 20.28
CA GLY A 437 11.99 -3.91 20.89
C GLY A 437 10.86 -4.83 20.44
N ASP A 438 10.76 -5.97 21.12
CA ASP A 438 9.79 -7.03 20.85
C ASP A 438 8.94 -7.31 22.09
N PHE A 439 7.62 -7.24 21.95
CA PHE A 439 6.67 -7.69 22.96
C PHE A 439 6.55 -9.22 22.93
N ARG A 440 6.56 -9.84 24.11
CA ARG A 440 6.14 -11.22 24.35
C ARG A 440 5.26 -11.27 25.60
N TYR A 441 4.06 -11.83 25.47
CA TYR A 441 3.22 -12.14 26.61
C TYR A 441 3.81 -13.31 27.40
N GLN A 442 3.89 -13.16 28.72
CA GLN A 442 4.56 -14.13 29.60
C GLN A 442 3.86 -15.48 29.63
N ASN A 443 2.53 -15.50 29.52
CA ASN A 443 1.76 -16.73 29.56
C ASN A 443 1.63 -17.35 28.17
N ARG A 444 1.62 -18.69 28.15
CA ARG A 444 1.28 -19.45 26.94
C ARG A 444 -0.19 -19.29 26.62
N VAL A 445 -0.51 -19.28 25.33
CA VAL A 445 -1.86 -19.25 24.79
C VAL A 445 -2.14 -20.64 24.21
N ASN A 446 -2.93 -21.44 24.92
CA ASN A 446 -3.31 -22.79 24.51
C ASN A 446 -4.63 -22.71 23.75
N VAL A 447 -4.57 -22.80 22.42
CA VAL A 447 -5.74 -22.77 21.55
C VAL A 447 -6.28 -24.19 21.41
N ALA A 448 -7.47 -24.43 21.94
CA ALA A 448 -8.22 -25.67 21.71
C ALA A 448 -9.13 -25.53 20.48
N SER A 449 -9.59 -26.66 19.95
CA SER A 449 -10.55 -26.70 18.83
C SER A 449 -11.79 -25.86 19.15
N GLY A 450 -12.15 -24.94 18.25
CA GLY A 450 -13.33 -24.06 18.37
C GLY A 450 -13.29 -23.06 19.55
N SER A 451 -12.16 -22.90 20.22
CA SER A 451 -12.08 -22.09 21.44
C SER A 451 -12.05 -20.57 21.17
N GLU A 452 -12.71 -19.80 22.03
CA GLU A 452 -12.54 -18.34 22.10
C GLU A 452 -11.74 -17.96 23.34
N ILE A 453 -10.58 -17.33 23.14
CA ILE A 453 -9.67 -16.97 24.21
C ILE A 453 -9.60 -15.44 24.32
N ARG A 454 -9.78 -14.94 25.54
CA ARG A 454 -9.60 -13.53 25.89
C ARG A 454 -8.37 -13.39 26.77
N VAL A 455 -7.30 -12.82 26.23
CA VAL A 455 -6.05 -12.57 27.00
C VAL A 455 -6.11 -11.25 27.79
N GLY A 456 -7.21 -10.52 27.71
CA GLY A 456 -7.44 -9.29 28.46
C GLY A 456 -6.53 -8.14 28.02
N ARG A 457 -6.09 -7.33 28.98
CA ARG A 457 -5.13 -6.25 28.76
C ARG A 457 -3.72 -6.79 28.94
N VAL A 458 -2.89 -6.65 27.90
CA VAL A 458 -1.48 -7.00 27.94
C VAL A 458 -0.64 -5.73 27.76
N VAL A 459 0.44 -5.61 28.53
CA VAL A 459 1.23 -4.38 28.59
C VAL A 459 2.63 -4.66 28.05
N TYR A 460 3.00 -3.95 26.98
CA TYR A 460 4.36 -3.87 26.49
C TYR A 460 5.12 -2.78 27.23
N LYS A 461 6.30 -3.13 27.75
CA LYS A 461 7.25 -2.17 28.33
C LYS A 461 8.46 -2.11 27.40
N PRO A 462 8.58 -1.09 26.54
CA PRO A 462 9.75 -0.92 25.69
C PRO A 462 11.03 -0.90 26.56
N PRO A 463 12.16 -1.43 26.07
CA PRO A 463 13.41 -1.50 26.82
C PRO A 463 14.10 -0.12 26.93
N ARG A 464 13.45 0.83 27.61
CA ARG A 464 13.99 2.14 27.97
C ARG A 464 14.34 2.18 29.46
N ASN A 465 15.55 2.66 29.81
CA ASN A 465 16.06 2.71 31.20
C ASN A 465 16.07 4.14 31.80
N GLY A 466 15.41 5.12 31.15
CA GLY A 466 15.40 6.52 31.56
C GLY A 466 14.89 7.47 30.47
N PRO A 467 15.09 8.79 30.59
CA PRO A 467 14.75 9.75 29.53
C PRO A 467 15.65 9.60 28.29
N THR A 468 15.05 9.74 27.11
CA THR A 468 15.79 9.78 25.83
C THR A 468 16.49 11.14 25.67
N LEU A 469 17.80 11.15 25.44
CA LEU A 469 18.52 12.40 25.13
C LEU A 469 18.32 12.86 23.68
N TRP A 470 18.36 11.91 22.74
CA TRP A 470 18.12 12.13 21.32
C TRP A 470 17.80 10.78 20.65
N GLU A 471 17.15 10.85 19.49
CA GLU A 471 16.74 9.72 18.65
C GLU A 471 16.95 10.08 17.18
N ILE A 472 17.53 9.16 16.40
CA ILE A 472 17.68 9.27 14.94
C ILE A 472 16.75 8.21 14.33
N GLY A 473 15.88 8.62 13.40
CA GLY A 473 14.90 7.74 12.74
C GLY A 473 13.69 7.36 13.60
N VAL A 474 12.88 6.42 13.11
CA VAL A 474 11.64 5.95 13.73
C VAL A 474 11.73 4.43 13.91
N PRO A 475 11.54 3.88 15.12
CA PRO A 475 11.58 2.43 15.36
C PRO A 475 10.35 1.72 14.78
N ASP A 476 10.31 1.58 13.46
CA ASP A 476 9.16 1.01 12.73
C ASP A 476 9.47 -0.30 11.99
N ARG A 477 10.74 -0.70 11.88
CA ARG A 477 11.09 -1.89 11.08
C ARG A 477 12.03 -1.64 9.92
N THR A 478 12.02 -0.41 9.41
CA THR A 478 12.43 -0.09 8.06
C THR A 478 13.40 1.08 8.04
N ALA A 479 14.07 1.29 6.92
CA ALA A 479 14.89 2.47 6.68
C ALA A 479 14.23 3.46 5.73
N ARG A 480 12.89 3.55 5.75
CA ARG A 480 12.12 4.26 4.71
C ARG A 480 12.21 5.78 4.85
N GLU A 481 12.43 6.27 6.06
CA GLU A 481 12.54 7.69 6.40
C GLU A 481 13.92 8.28 6.10
N TYR A 482 14.91 7.44 5.76
CA TYR A 482 16.30 7.83 5.54
C TYR A 482 16.58 8.26 4.10
N PHE A 483 17.74 8.89 3.91
CA PHE A 483 18.17 9.39 2.62
C PHE A 483 18.49 8.26 1.65
N VAL A 484 17.69 8.17 0.58
CA VAL A 484 17.93 7.32 -0.58
C VAL A 484 18.40 8.20 -1.74
N PRO A 485 19.63 7.99 -2.26
CA PRO A 485 20.20 8.82 -3.31
C PRO A 485 19.50 8.62 -4.66
N GLU A 486 19.78 9.48 -5.62
CA GLU A 486 19.35 9.27 -7.00
C GLU A 486 20.03 8.03 -7.63
N PRO A 487 19.38 7.31 -8.55
CA PRO A 487 20.00 6.19 -9.26
C PRO A 487 21.04 6.68 -10.29
N TYR A 488 21.87 5.76 -10.80
CA TYR A 488 22.72 6.07 -11.96
C TYR A 488 21.86 6.08 -13.24
N LYS A 489 22.09 7.06 -14.11
CA LYS A 489 21.29 7.23 -15.35
C LYS A 489 21.27 5.99 -16.25
N ASN A 490 22.35 5.22 -16.28
CA ASN A 490 22.56 4.06 -17.16
C ASN A 490 22.18 2.71 -16.53
N THR A 491 21.70 2.69 -15.29
CA THR A 491 21.21 1.46 -14.63
C THR A 491 19.84 1.64 -14.00
N MET A 492 19.18 2.75 -14.35
CA MET A 492 17.91 3.16 -13.81
C MET A 492 16.78 2.28 -14.35
N ASN A 493 15.89 1.87 -13.47
CA ASN A 493 14.63 1.25 -13.83
C ASN A 493 13.51 2.32 -13.74
N PRO A 494 12.89 2.74 -14.86
CA PRO A 494 11.86 3.78 -14.86
C PRO A 494 10.65 3.49 -13.98
N LEU A 495 10.38 2.21 -13.66
CA LEU A 495 9.31 1.81 -12.73
C LEU A 495 9.42 2.51 -11.37
N TYR A 496 10.64 2.87 -10.94
CA TYR A 496 10.91 3.39 -9.59
C TYR A 496 11.33 4.87 -9.53
N LEU A 497 11.17 5.65 -10.61
CA LEU A 497 11.64 7.05 -10.66
C LEU A 497 10.83 8.01 -9.77
N ASN A 498 9.52 7.86 -9.72
CA ASN A 498 8.61 8.69 -8.91
C ASN A 498 7.78 7.81 -7.95
N HIS A 499 8.45 6.83 -7.34
CA HIS A 499 7.81 5.75 -6.60
C HIS A 499 8.18 5.79 -5.11
N THR A 500 7.26 5.38 -4.24
CA THR A 500 7.49 5.23 -2.79
C THR A 500 8.66 4.28 -2.49
N ASP A 501 8.72 3.18 -3.21
CA ASP A 501 9.82 2.22 -3.27
C ASP A 501 11.01 2.61 -4.18
N LYS A 502 11.36 3.90 -4.30
CA LYS A 502 12.56 4.32 -5.08
C LYS A 502 13.88 3.66 -4.63
N PHE A 503 13.92 3.11 -3.41
CA PHE A 503 15.03 2.31 -2.89
C PHE A 503 15.25 0.99 -3.66
N ARG A 504 14.31 0.59 -4.53
CA ARG A 504 14.41 -0.61 -5.38
C ARG A 504 15.28 -0.44 -6.62
N GLN A 505 15.88 0.75 -6.81
CA GLN A 505 16.80 0.99 -7.91
C GLN A 505 18.14 0.27 -7.71
N TYR A 506 18.67 -0.29 -8.79
CA TYR A 506 19.98 -0.94 -8.76
C TYR A 506 21.11 0.07 -8.52
N GLY A 507 22.12 -0.32 -7.75
CA GLY A 507 23.35 0.45 -7.57
C GLY A 507 23.29 1.55 -6.53
N LEU A 508 22.15 1.76 -5.85
CA LEU A 508 22.01 2.81 -4.84
C LEU A 508 23.01 2.69 -3.69
N TRP A 509 23.43 1.49 -3.30
CA TRP A 509 24.47 1.32 -2.28
C TRP A 509 25.83 1.87 -2.74
N GLN A 510 26.15 1.80 -4.03
CA GLN A 510 27.44 2.27 -4.57
C GLN A 510 27.54 3.79 -4.55
N ARG A 511 26.40 4.50 -4.60
CA ARG A 511 26.31 5.96 -4.47
C ARG A 511 26.94 6.49 -3.18
N TYR A 512 27.08 5.65 -2.15
CA TYR A 512 27.82 6.03 -0.94
C TYR A 512 29.27 6.43 -1.26
N THR A 513 29.94 5.72 -2.17
CA THR A 513 31.31 6.05 -2.59
C THR A 513 31.37 7.41 -3.30
N ASP A 514 30.39 7.72 -4.13
CA ASP A 514 30.33 8.98 -4.87
C ASP A 514 30.09 10.18 -3.96
N LEU A 515 29.24 10.01 -2.94
CA LEU A 515 28.88 11.06 -1.99
C LEU A 515 29.95 11.27 -0.91
N TYR A 516 30.67 10.21 -0.55
CA TYR A 516 31.64 10.17 0.54
C TYR A 516 33.01 9.62 0.07
N PRO A 517 33.65 10.24 -0.94
CA PRO A 517 34.84 9.66 -1.57
C PRO A 517 36.06 9.62 -0.64
N ASN A 518 36.22 10.65 0.21
CA ASN A 518 37.44 10.85 1.02
C ASN A 518 37.17 10.89 2.53
N HIS A 519 35.92 10.88 2.94
CA HIS A 519 35.48 10.91 4.34
C HIS A 519 34.24 10.04 4.49
N ASP A 520 33.76 9.80 5.71
CA ASP A 520 32.52 9.08 5.95
C ASP A 520 31.46 10.02 6.52
N LEU A 521 30.21 9.55 6.55
CA LEU A 521 29.05 10.30 7.05
C LEU A 521 29.27 10.83 8.47
N ILE A 522 29.05 12.14 8.64
CA ILE A 522 29.04 12.82 9.94
C ILE A 522 27.64 13.39 10.17
N TYR A 523 26.98 12.90 11.23
CA TYR A 523 25.65 13.33 11.62
C TYR A 523 25.71 14.12 12.94
N THR A 524 25.25 15.36 12.94
CA THR A 524 25.28 16.23 14.12
C THR A 524 23.89 16.37 14.71
N ILE A 525 23.70 15.88 15.94
CA ILE A 525 22.41 15.94 16.66
C ILE A 525 21.96 17.40 16.81
N GLY A 526 20.71 17.67 16.41
CA GLY A 526 20.11 19.00 16.44
C GLY A 526 20.44 19.88 15.22
N VAL A 527 21.30 19.41 14.31
CA VAL A 527 21.67 20.14 13.07
C VAL A 527 21.30 19.32 11.83
N SER A 528 21.76 18.07 11.76
CA SER A 528 21.50 17.18 10.62
C SER A 528 20.06 16.66 10.61
N LYS A 529 19.53 16.37 9.42
CA LYS A 529 18.19 15.80 9.19
C LYS A 529 18.32 14.38 8.65
N TYR A 530 17.77 13.39 9.33
CA TYR A 530 17.97 11.99 8.91
C TYR A 530 17.39 11.66 7.52
N SER A 531 16.36 12.39 7.08
CA SER A 531 15.79 12.22 5.74
C SER A 531 16.68 12.73 4.60
N GLN A 532 17.77 13.45 4.91
CA GLN A 532 18.67 14.07 3.93
C GLN A 532 20.13 13.68 4.17
N ASP A 533 20.56 13.65 5.43
CA ASP A 533 21.95 13.50 5.82
C ASP A 533 22.29 12.11 6.34
N TRP A 534 21.29 11.23 6.51
CA TRP A 534 21.48 9.87 6.97
C TRP A 534 21.24 8.88 5.84
N PHE A 535 22.31 8.37 5.25
CA PHE A 535 22.24 7.42 4.15
C PHE A 535 21.51 6.13 4.59
N TYR A 536 20.65 5.58 3.73
CA TYR A 536 19.77 4.46 4.12
C TYR A 536 20.50 3.17 4.56
N ALA A 537 21.76 2.97 4.14
CA ALA A 537 22.57 1.79 4.48
C ALA A 537 24.05 2.14 4.74
N GLN A 538 24.60 1.70 5.87
CA GLN A 538 26.03 1.77 6.12
C GLN A 538 26.73 0.65 5.38
N VAL A 539 27.39 0.99 4.27
CA VAL A 539 28.03 0.05 3.34
C VAL A 539 29.52 0.32 3.20
N THR A 540 30.23 -0.56 2.50
CA THR A 540 31.65 -0.38 2.17
C THR A 540 31.87 0.74 1.15
N ARG A 541 33.03 1.41 1.22
CA ARG A 541 33.48 2.34 0.17
C ARG A 541 34.40 1.63 -0.84
N ASN A 542 34.16 1.81 -2.13
CA ASN A 542 35.01 1.28 -3.19
C ASN A 542 36.18 2.23 -3.46
N ASN A 543 37.41 1.73 -3.43
CA ASN A 543 38.62 2.53 -3.67
C ASN A 543 39.19 2.37 -5.09
N GLY A 544 38.49 1.63 -5.97
CA GLY A 544 38.98 1.24 -7.29
C GLY A 544 39.35 -0.25 -7.35
N ASP A 545 39.41 -0.81 -8.56
CA ASP A 545 39.82 -2.21 -8.82
C ASP A 545 39.10 -3.28 -7.98
N SER A 546 37.83 -3.04 -7.64
CA SER A 546 37.03 -3.91 -6.75
C SER A 546 37.63 -4.09 -5.34
N THR A 547 38.42 -3.12 -4.88
CA THR A 547 38.92 -3.06 -3.51
C THR A 547 37.98 -2.22 -2.65
N TYR A 548 37.62 -2.76 -1.48
CA TYR A 548 36.63 -2.14 -0.60
C TYR A 548 37.25 -1.81 0.75
N THR A 549 36.86 -0.67 1.33
CA THR A 549 37.27 -0.26 2.68
C THR A 549 36.10 -0.19 3.65
N PRO A 550 36.36 -0.48 4.94
CA PRO A 550 35.42 -0.23 6.03
C PRO A 550 35.00 1.24 6.09
N THR A 551 33.79 1.50 6.55
CA THR A 551 33.27 2.87 6.75
C THR A 551 33.01 3.15 8.23
N THR A 552 33.36 4.35 8.68
CA THR A 552 33.14 4.82 10.06
C THR A 552 32.23 6.04 10.06
N TRP A 553 30.95 5.85 10.41
CA TRP A 553 30.02 6.96 10.60
C TRP A 553 30.25 7.63 11.96
N GLN A 554 30.06 8.94 12.02
CA GLN A 554 30.21 9.73 13.23
C GLN A 554 28.86 10.34 13.65
N ILE A 555 28.50 10.21 14.92
CA ILE A 555 27.38 10.93 15.53
C ILE A 555 27.95 11.93 16.51
N VAL A 556 27.84 13.21 16.18
CA VAL A 556 28.31 14.32 17.02
C VAL A 556 27.14 14.87 17.82
N PHE A 557 27.31 15.00 19.14
CA PHE A 557 26.25 15.45 20.03
C PHE A 557 26.80 16.22 21.22
N HIS A 558 26.00 17.15 21.75
CA HIS A 558 26.38 17.98 22.88
C HIS A 558 25.72 17.49 24.17
N LEU A 559 26.48 17.44 25.25
CA LEU A 559 25.98 17.15 26.60
C LEU A 559 26.28 18.33 27.53
N PRO A 560 25.26 19.01 28.08
CA PRO A 560 25.49 20.13 29.00
C PRO A 560 26.11 19.67 30.33
N TYR A 561 25.95 18.40 30.69
CA TYR A 561 26.51 17.80 31.90
C TYR A 561 26.69 16.30 31.72
N VAL A 562 27.77 15.74 32.29
CA VAL A 562 28.05 14.30 32.35
C VAL A 562 28.22 13.83 33.79
N ASN A 563 27.48 12.78 34.16
CA ASN A 563 27.73 12.08 35.41
C ASN A 563 28.83 11.03 35.21
N LEU A 564 30.07 11.37 35.56
CA LEU A 564 31.25 10.51 35.37
C LEU A 564 31.16 9.16 36.11
N ARG A 565 30.37 9.07 37.18
CA ARG A 565 30.14 7.84 37.96
C ARG A 565 28.87 7.08 37.53
N GLY A 566 28.05 7.68 36.66
CA GLY A 566 26.85 7.06 36.12
C GLY A 566 27.16 6.15 34.92
N ASN A 567 26.15 5.40 34.50
CA ASN A 567 26.17 4.69 33.21
C ASN A 567 25.10 5.30 32.32
N TYR A 568 25.35 5.29 31.02
CA TYR A 568 24.42 5.61 29.96
C TYR A 568 24.06 4.34 29.20
N THR A 569 23.06 4.39 28.33
CA THR A 569 22.74 3.27 27.42
C THR A 569 22.82 3.78 25.99
N LEU A 570 23.09 2.92 25.02
CA LEU A 570 22.89 3.23 23.61
C LEU A 570 22.09 2.07 23.04
N GLN A 571 20.87 2.36 22.59
CA GLN A 571 20.07 1.39 21.84
C GLN A 571 20.37 1.55 20.35
N ILE A 572 20.77 0.44 19.72
CA ILE A 572 20.99 0.35 18.28
C ILE A 572 20.01 -0.65 17.72
N THR A 573 19.16 -0.22 16.78
CA THR A 573 18.28 -1.12 16.04
C THR A 573 18.69 -1.21 14.58
N LEU A 574 18.76 -2.44 14.09
CA LEU A 574 19.09 -2.76 12.71
C LEU A 574 17.84 -3.30 12.01
N ALA A 575 17.56 -2.80 10.81
CA ALA A 575 16.60 -3.40 9.89
C ALA A 575 17.20 -4.63 9.21
N SER A 576 18.51 -4.60 8.98
CA SER A 576 19.23 -5.61 8.22
C SER A 576 20.72 -5.59 8.54
N ALA A 577 21.39 -6.72 8.35
CA ALA A 577 22.82 -6.89 8.40
C ALA A 577 23.29 -7.92 7.35
N ALA A 578 24.15 -7.49 6.44
CA ALA A 578 24.75 -8.33 5.42
C ALA A 578 26.24 -8.51 5.73
N ARG A 579 26.61 -9.66 6.32
CA ARG A 579 28.01 -10.04 6.61
C ARG A 579 28.81 -8.94 7.33
N ALA A 580 28.18 -8.30 8.31
CA ALA A 580 28.68 -7.09 8.90
C ALA A 580 29.26 -7.30 10.31
N ASN A 581 30.05 -6.34 10.76
CA ASN A 581 30.46 -6.23 12.15
C ASN A 581 30.44 -4.76 12.56
N LEU A 582 29.44 -4.36 13.33
CA LEU A 582 29.35 -2.99 13.86
C LEU A 582 30.19 -2.88 15.12
N GLN A 583 31.13 -1.95 15.11
CA GLN A 583 31.94 -1.59 16.26
C GLN A 583 31.60 -0.17 16.71
N VAL A 584 31.41 0.00 18.02
CA VAL A 584 31.01 1.29 18.61
C VAL A 584 32.11 1.81 19.53
N ARG A 585 32.51 3.06 19.33
CA ARG A 585 33.50 3.79 20.14
C ARG A 585 32.99 5.17 20.51
N PHE A 586 33.59 5.77 21.53
CA PHE A 586 33.24 7.10 22.03
C PHE A 586 34.47 7.98 22.10
N ASN A 587 34.37 9.20 21.57
CA ASN A 587 35.33 10.32 21.65
C ASN A 587 36.74 10.09 21.08
N ASN A 588 37.15 8.85 20.81
CA ASN A 588 38.41 8.53 20.15
C ASN A 588 38.25 7.26 19.29
N GLU A 589 38.33 7.42 17.96
CA GLU A 589 38.17 6.33 16.97
C GLU A 589 39.23 5.23 17.11
N TYR A 590 40.43 5.54 17.62
CA TYR A 590 41.55 4.61 17.67
C TYR A 590 41.56 3.73 18.92
N THR A 591 40.61 3.91 19.83
CA THR A 591 40.47 3.08 21.02
C THR A 591 39.91 1.69 20.68
N ARG A 592 40.07 0.74 21.62
CA ARG A 592 39.36 -0.54 21.54
C ARG A 592 37.84 -0.29 21.52
N PRO A 593 37.06 -0.94 20.65
CA PRO A 593 35.61 -0.74 20.62
C PRO A 593 34.99 -1.13 21.96
N LEU A 594 34.10 -0.28 22.47
CA LEU A 594 33.32 -0.57 23.67
C LEU A 594 32.36 -1.73 23.41
N PHE A 595 31.80 -1.77 22.21
CA PHE A 595 30.88 -2.80 21.76
C PHE A 595 31.21 -3.24 20.34
N SER A 596 31.02 -4.54 20.09
CA SER A 596 31.15 -5.15 18.77
C SER A 596 30.02 -6.15 18.63
N THR A 597 29.26 -6.10 17.53
CA THR A 597 28.26 -7.13 17.25
C THR A 597 28.88 -8.50 17.00
N GLY A 598 30.16 -8.52 16.61
CA GLY A 598 30.76 -9.69 16.00
C GLY A 598 30.29 -9.82 14.55
N TYR A 599 30.63 -10.94 13.91
CA TYR A 599 30.17 -11.21 12.56
C TYR A 599 28.69 -11.60 12.60
N ILE A 600 27.84 -10.68 12.15
CA ILE A 600 26.39 -10.84 12.13
C ILE A 600 25.87 -10.76 10.72
N GLY A 601 24.70 -11.38 10.55
CA GLY A 601 23.93 -11.19 9.35
C GLY A 601 24.37 -12.08 8.20
N ARG A 602 23.37 -12.56 7.47
CA ARG A 602 23.47 -13.19 6.15
C ARG A 602 22.24 -12.82 5.32
N ASP A 603 21.54 -11.79 5.78
CA ASP A 603 20.49 -11.19 4.97
C ASP A 603 21.13 -10.51 3.78
N ASN A 604 20.31 -10.34 2.76
CA ASN A 604 20.72 -9.90 1.44
C ASN A 604 19.83 -8.74 1.01
N ALA A 605 19.27 -7.99 1.96
CA ALA A 605 18.40 -6.85 1.66
C ALA A 605 19.10 -5.81 0.79
N ILE A 606 20.33 -5.41 1.14
CA ILE A 606 21.13 -4.44 0.36
C ILE A 606 21.32 -4.91 -1.09
N ALA A 607 21.75 -6.17 -1.27
CA ALA A 607 21.97 -6.75 -2.59
C ALA A 607 20.67 -7.00 -3.38
N ARG A 608 19.51 -6.94 -2.72
CA ARG A 608 18.18 -7.25 -3.26
C ARG A 608 17.24 -6.05 -3.16
N HIS A 609 17.82 -4.86 -3.19
CA HIS A 609 17.12 -3.57 -3.26
C HIS A 609 16.08 -3.39 -2.14
N GLY A 610 16.41 -3.84 -0.94
CA GLY A 610 15.54 -3.77 0.24
C GLY A 610 16.08 -2.83 1.30
N ILE A 611 15.16 -2.22 2.05
CA ILE A 611 15.45 -1.33 3.19
C ILE A 611 15.21 -2.01 4.55
N HIS A 612 14.92 -3.31 4.55
CA HIS A 612 14.81 -4.13 5.77
C HIS A 612 14.96 -5.63 5.46
N GLY A 613 15.33 -6.37 6.49
CA GLY A 613 15.52 -7.81 6.54
C GLY A 613 15.21 -8.31 7.94
N LEU A 614 16.20 -8.91 8.62
CA LEU A 614 16.02 -9.38 10.00
C LEU A 614 16.28 -8.27 11.02
N TYR A 615 15.25 -7.95 11.83
CA TYR A 615 15.35 -6.96 12.89
C TYR A 615 16.24 -7.42 14.03
N ARG A 616 17.15 -6.55 14.48
CA ARG A 616 18.03 -6.80 15.63
C ARG A 616 18.09 -5.57 16.53
N LEU A 617 18.03 -5.77 17.84
CA LEU A 617 18.18 -4.72 18.87
C LEU A 617 19.40 -5.02 19.74
N TYR A 618 20.25 -4.01 19.94
CA TYR A 618 21.38 -4.06 20.86
C TYR A 618 21.29 -2.96 21.90
N SER A 619 21.39 -3.35 23.18
CA SER A 619 21.45 -2.42 24.32
C SER A 619 22.86 -2.36 24.88
N ILE A 620 23.54 -1.23 24.66
CA ILE A 620 24.96 -1.06 25.02
C ILE A 620 25.06 -0.18 26.27
N ASN A 621 25.66 -0.67 27.34
CA ASN A 621 25.94 0.14 28.53
C ASN A 621 27.21 0.97 28.32
N VAL A 622 27.12 2.28 28.56
CA VAL A 622 28.19 3.26 28.30
C VAL A 622 28.57 3.98 29.60
N PRO A 623 29.71 3.66 30.23
CA PRO A 623 30.15 4.36 31.43
C PRO A 623 30.36 5.86 31.20
N GLY A 624 29.86 6.71 32.10
CA GLY A 624 29.94 8.17 31.98
C GLY A 624 31.38 8.70 31.84
N ARG A 625 32.38 8.00 32.38
CA ARG A 625 33.81 8.31 32.21
C ARG A 625 34.31 8.29 30.76
N LEU A 626 33.57 7.68 29.83
CA LEU A 626 33.91 7.69 28.40
C LEU A 626 33.47 9.00 27.71
N LEU A 627 32.80 9.90 28.43
CA LEU A 627 32.14 11.09 27.91
C LEU A 627 32.55 12.33 28.67
N ARG A 628 32.33 13.46 28.02
CA ARG A 628 32.72 14.78 28.52
C ARG A 628 31.57 15.76 28.43
N THR A 629 31.54 16.73 29.34
CA THR A 629 30.69 17.90 29.15
C THR A 629 31.11 18.62 27.86
N GLY A 630 30.14 19.07 27.07
CA GLY A 630 30.38 19.64 25.75
C GLY A 630 30.18 18.64 24.61
N SER A 631 30.99 18.77 23.56
CA SER A 631 30.87 17.95 22.35
C SER A 631 31.41 16.53 22.55
N ASN A 632 30.62 15.53 22.16
CA ASN A 632 30.97 14.13 22.15
C ASN A 632 30.75 13.54 20.76
N THR A 633 31.51 12.49 20.44
CA THR A 633 31.37 11.76 19.16
C THR A 633 31.20 10.28 19.42
N ILE A 634 30.18 9.66 18.80
CA ILE A 634 30.07 8.20 18.67
C ILE A 634 30.60 7.81 17.31
N TYR A 635 31.52 6.86 17.28
CA TYR A 635 32.01 6.27 16.03
C TYR A 635 31.35 4.90 15.83
N LEU A 636 30.62 4.77 14.73
CA LEU A 636 29.97 3.55 14.27
C LEU A 636 30.76 3.00 13.09
N ARG A 637 31.65 2.04 13.34
CA ARG A 637 32.47 1.42 12.30
C ARG A 637 31.88 0.10 11.86
N GLN A 638 31.42 0.01 10.62
CA GLN A 638 31.25 -1.27 9.95
C GLN A 638 32.66 -1.74 9.60
N SER A 639 33.12 -2.87 10.17
CA SER A 639 34.54 -3.28 10.07
C SER A 639 34.84 -4.32 8.99
N LYS A 640 33.87 -4.67 8.12
CA LYS A 640 33.97 -5.75 7.14
C LYS A 640 33.86 -5.18 5.73
N ALA A 641 34.87 -5.40 4.90
CA ALA A 641 34.90 -4.86 3.55
C ALA A 641 35.47 -5.83 2.53
N SER A 642 34.95 -7.07 2.52
CA SER A 642 35.33 -8.08 1.53
C SER A 642 34.63 -7.90 0.18
N GLY A 643 33.55 -7.11 0.13
CA GLY A 643 32.81 -6.85 -1.11
C GLY A 643 31.72 -5.78 -0.97
N PRO A 644 31.05 -5.44 -2.08
CA PRO A 644 30.18 -4.24 -2.19
C PRO A 644 28.87 -4.33 -1.41
N PHE A 645 28.46 -5.54 -1.01
CA PHE A 645 27.18 -5.79 -0.36
C PHE A 645 27.29 -5.96 1.16
N GLU A 646 28.50 -5.82 1.72
CA GLU A 646 28.69 -5.89 3.16
C GLU A 646 28.23 -4.57 3.79
N GLY A 647 27.39 -4.68 4.82
CA GLY A 647 26.78 -3.48 5.38
C GLY A 647 25.65 -3.75 6.35
N LEU A 648 25.11 -2.65 6.87
CA LEU A 648 24.05 -2.62 7.86
C LEU A 648 23.00 -1.62 7.41
N ILE A 649 21.74 -1.89 7.72
CA ILE A 649 20.65 -0.93 7.59
C ILE A 649 20.18 -0.62 9.00
N LEU A 650 20.29 0.65 9.41
CA LEU A 650 19.88 1.14 10.72
C LEU A 650 18.42 1.61 10.64
N ILE A 651 17.62 1.42 11.69
CA ILE A 651 16.20 1.87 11.75
C ILE A 651 16.07 3.06 12.66
N SER A 652 16.49 2.89 13.91
CA SER A 652 16.51 3.94 14.90
C SER A 652 17.73 3.78 15.79
N LEU A 653 18.37 4.90 16.10
CA LEU A 653 19.43 5.01 17.07
C LEU A 653 18.94 5.93 18.18
N ALA A 654 18.60 5.38 19.35
CA ALA A 654 18.23 6.21 20.50
C ALA A 654 18.22 5.47 21.82
N SER A 655 19.09 5.86 22.75
CA SER A 655 18.65 6.41 24.06
C SER A 655 19.74 6.29 25.14
N TRP A 656 20.30 7.44 25.50
CA TRP A 656 21.27 7.64 26.57
C TRP A 656 20.62 7.70 27.96
N PHE A 657 20.59 6.59 28.70
CA PHE A 657 19.96 6.52 30.03
C PHE A 657 20.94 6.60 31.20
N MET A 658 20.89 7.62 32.06
CA MET A 658 21.57 7.54 33.36
C MET A 658 21.03 6.35 34.19
N SER A 659 21.82 5.29 34.36
CA SER A 659 21.48 4.13 35.17
C SER A 659 21.29 4.53 36.64
N SER A 660 20.07 4.41 37.13
CA SER A 660 19.80 4.19 38.54
C SER A 660 19.69 2.68 38.78
N LYS A 661 20.81 1.98 39.03
CA LYS A 661 20.71 0.68 39.69
C LYS A 661 20.19 0.93 41.11
N GLU A 662 18.94 0.56 41.39
CA GLU A 662 18.52 0.30 42.77
C GLU A 662 19.39 -0.84 43.33
N LYS A 663 20.01 -0.59 44.47
CA LYS A 663 20.67 -1.61 45.28
C LYS A 663 19.61 -2.33 46.13
N PRO A 664 19.81 -3.61 46.50
CA PRO A 664 18.88 -4.31 47.37
C PRO A 664 18.75 -3.56 48.70
N THR A 665 17.52 -3.27 49.10
CA THR A 665 17.19 -2.66 50.38
C THR A 665 17.36 -3.71 51.48
N LEU A 666 18.44 -3.58 52.26
CA LEU A 666 18.45 -4.10 53.63
C LEU A 666 17.62 -3.15 54.48
N GLY A 667 16.65 -3.71 55.20
CA GLY A 667 15.71 -2.96 56.02
C GLY A 667 16.38 -2.15 57.12
N GLY A 668 15.78 -1.00 57.41
CA GLY A 668 15.95 -0.28 58.66
C GLY A 668 17.13 0.68 58.73
N THR A 669 17.05 1.83 58.07
CA THR A 669 17.57 3.10 58.65
C THR A 669 17.11 4.31 57.83
N ARG A 670 16.51 5.29 58.52
CA ARG A 670 16.17 6.61 57.96
C ARG A 670 17.46 7.38 57.66
N ILE A 671 17.72 7.73 56.40
CA ILE A 671 18.81 8.62 56.00
C ILE A 671 18.25 9.86 55.29
N LYS A 672 18.63 11.04 55.79
CA LYS A 672 18.31 12.37 55.25
C LYS A 672 18.82 12.52 53.81
N THR A 673 17.96 12.98 52.91
CA THR A 673 18.23 13.22 51.49
C THR A 673 19.05 14.50 51.27
N ARG A 674 20.14 14.39 50.50
CA ARG A 674 20.77 15.54 49.80
C ARG A 674 20.24 15.61 48.36
N LYS A 675 19.89 16.82 47.93
CA LYS A 675 19.35 17.19 46.62
C LYS A 675 20.15 16.57 45.47
N ARG A 676 19.57 15.60 44.77
CA ARG A 676 19.93 15.18 43.40
C ARG A 676 19.15 16.06 42.44
N ASN A 677 19.77 16.52 41.35
CA ASN A 677 19.06 17.15 40.24
C ASN A 677 18.16 16.09 39.57
N ILE A 678 16.92 16.06 40.04
CA ILE A 678 15.77 15.41 39.44
C ILE A 678 15.54 16.14 38.11
N ALA A 679 15.39 15.43 36.99
CA ALA A 679 14.77 16.04 35.81
C ALA A 679 13.42 16.57 36.29
N ALA A 680 13.26 17.89 36.33
CA ALA A 680 12.10 18.53 36.95
C ALA A 680 10.84 17.75 36.51
N PRO A 681 10.03 17.29 37.49
CA PRO A 681 8.77 16.61 37.19
C PRO A 681 8.08 17.35 36.05
N LEU A 682 7.46 16.61 35.12
CA LEU A 682 6.51 17.25 34.22
C LEU A 682 5.51 17.95 35.13
N ASP A 683 5.46 19.27 35.03
CA ASP A 683 4.52 20.08 35.76
C ASP A 683 3.71 20.90 34.74
N PRO A 684 2.83 20.23 33.96
CA PRO A 684 1.96 20.92 33.03
C PRO A 684 1.03 21.91 33.74
N ALA A 685 0.72 21.66 35.03
CA ALA A 685 -0.07 22.57 35.85
C ALA A 685 0.69 23.87 36.06
N ALA A 686 1.91 23.85 36.61
CA ALA A 686 2.69 25.07 36.78
C ALA A 686 3.01 25.80 35.47
N SER A 687 3.21 25.07 34.36
CA SER A 687 3.39 25.71 33.05
C SER A 687 2.10 26.34 32.52
N SER A 688 0.94 25.72 32.74
CA SER A 688 -0.37 26.28 32.41
C SER A 688 -0.62 27.52 33.26
N ASP A 689 -0.48 27.41 34.58
CA ASP A 689 -0.71 28.48 35.55
C ASP A 689 0.18 29.70 35.26
N ALA A 690 1.45 29.48 34.88
CA ALA A 690 2.33 30.56 34.49
C ALA A 690 1.90 31.26 33.19
N VAL A 691 1.39 30.53 32.19
CA VAL A 691 0.82 31.16 30.98
C VAL A 691 -0.47 31.90 31.32
N VAL A 692 -1.34 31.31 32.14
CA VAL A 692 -2.58 31.94 32.64
C VAL A 692 -2.27 33.24 33.37
N GLN A 693 -1.29 33.23 34.28
CA GLN A 693 -0.87 34.41 35.03
C GLN A 693 -0.34 35.50 34.09
N ILE A 694 0.43 35.16 33.05
CA ILE A 694 0.88 36.14 32.06
C ILE A 694 -0.32 36.80 31.35
N TYR A 695 -1.37 36.05 31.02
CA TYR A 695 -2.59 36.63 30.45
C TYR A 695 -3.31 37.56 31.44
N LEU A 696 -3.39 37.17 32.72
CA LEU A 696 -4.02 37.97 33.77
C LEU A 696 -3.24 39.26 34.09
N ASP A 697 -1.92 39.17 34.25
CA ASP A 697 -1.02 40.29 34.56
C ASP A 697 -1.06 41.38 33.47
N ASN A 698 -1.31 40.99 32.23
CA ASN A 698 -1.40 41.89 31.08
C ASN A 698 -2.86 42.18 30.66
N ALA A 699 -3.85 41.82 31.49
CA ALA A 699 -5.27 42.03 31.23
C ALA A 699 -5.75 41.57 29.83
N GLY A 700 -5.14 40.51 29.29
CA GLY A 700 -5.45 39.98 27.96
C GLY A 700 -4.90 40.77 26.78
N ASP A 701 -4.10 41.82 26.98
CA ASP A 701 -3.44 42.54 25.89
C ASP A 701 -2.43 41.61 25.18
N LEU A 702 -2.80 41.11 24.00
CA LEU A 702 -2.03 40.11 23.27
C LEU A 702 -0.62 40.57 22.89
N GLU A 703 -0.37 41.88 22.77
CA GLU A 703 0.95 42.43 22.45
C GLU A 703 1.85 42.39 23.68
N LEU A 704 1.32 42.81 24.84
CA LEU A 704 2.02 42.72 26.12
C LEU A 704 2.20 41.26 26.59
N VAL A 705 1.22 40.40 26.35
CA VAL A 705 1.30 38.95 26.57
C VAL A 705 2.39 38.33 25.71
N ALA A 706 2.44 38.64 24.41
CA ALA A 706 3.51 38.15 23.53
C ALA A 706 4.90 38.56 24.03
N LYS A 707 5.07 39.83 24.43
CA LYS A 707 6.33 40.34 24.99
C LYS A 707 6.72 39.62 26.29
N SER A 708 5.76 39.40 27.18
CA SER A 708 5.97 38.71 28.46
C SER A 708 6.35 37.24 28.25
N LEU A 709 5.68 36.54 27.32
CA LEU A 709 6.00 35.17 26.94
C LEU A 709 7.39 35.06 26.29
N GLU A 710 7.81 36.05 25.52
CA GLU A 710 9.16 36.12 24.95
C GLU A 710 10.24 36.26 26.02
N SER A 711 9.99 37.05 27.07
CA SER A 711 10.91 37.22 28.20
C SER A 711 10.83 36.11 29.26
N SER A 712 9.88 35.19 29.15
CA SER A 712 9.66 34.13 30.13
C SER A 712 10.63 32.95 29.95
N ASP A 713 10.97 32.28 31.06
CA ASP A 713 11.72 31.02 31.06
C ASP A 713 10.83 29.79 30.77
N LEU A 714 9.63 30.01 30.19
CA LEU A 714 8.68 28.94 29.89
C LEU A 714 9.23 27.95 28.85
N ASN A 715 9.09 26.66 29.15
CA ASN A 715 9.60 25.60 28.29
C ASN A 715 8.58 25.22 27.20
N PHE A 716 8.47 26.06 26.17
CA PHE A 716 7.59 25.85 25.02
C PHE A 716 7.87 24.57 24.23
N SER A 717 9.10 24.04 24.25
CA SER A 717 9.40 22.78 23.56
C SER A 717 8.82 21.57 24.29
N ARG A 718 8.65 21.65 25.62
CA ARG A 718 8.05 20.59 26.45
C ARG A 718 6.53 20.74 26.61
N TYR A 719 6.03 21.98 26.63
CA TYR A 719 4.63 22.29 26.96
C TYR A 719 3.90 23.07 25.84
N GLY A 720 4.36 22.98 24.59
CA GLY A 720 3.74 23.68 23.45
C GLY A 720 2.26 23.33 23.25
N ASP A 721 1.85 22.08 23.48
CA ASP A 721 0.44 21.68 23.40
C ASP A 721 -0.39 22.36 24.51
N ILE A 722 0.16 22.43 25.74
CA ILE A 722 -0.50 23.10 26.88
C ILE A 722 -0.60 24.61 26.63
N PHE A 723 0.43 25.22 26.05
CA PHE A 723 0.39 26.62 25.65
C PHE A 723 -0.79 26.88 24.70
N PHE A 724 -0.96 26.08 23.65
CA PHE A 724 -2.10 26.26 22.75
C PHE A 724 -3.44 25.88 23.40
N GLU A 725 -3.50 24.91 24.33
CA GLU A 725 -4.71 24.69 25.14
C GLU A 725 -5.12 25.95 25.90
N VAL A 726 -4.17 26.63 26.55
CA VAL A 726 -4.43 27.88 27.26
C VAL A 726 -4.89 28.98 26.29
N VAL A 727 -4.26 29.11 25.11
CA VAL A 727 -4.70 30.09 24.10
C VAL A 727 -6.15 29.86 23.65
N PHE A 728 -6.55 28.61 23.44
CA PHE A 728 -7.89 28.30 22.95
C PHE A 728 -8.95 28.28 24.05
N ILE A 729 -8.66 27.70 25.21
CA ILE A 729 -9.64 27.39 26.28
C ILE A 729 -9.34 28.16 27.57
N GLY A 730 -8.27 28.94 27.66
CA GLY A 730 -7.96 29.78 28.83
C GLY A 730 -7.32 29.02 29.98
N GLY A 731 -7.06 27.72 29.81
CA GLY A 731 -6.42 26.83 30.78
C GLY A 731 -6.13 25.45 30.16
N ARG A 732 -5.53 24.55 30.95
CA ARG A 732 -5.28 23.16 30.55
C ARG A 732 -6.56 22.31 30.55
N THR A 733 -6.66 21.37 29.60
CA THR A 733 -7.80 20.45 29.53
C THR A 733 -7.53 19.10 30.19
N GLN A 734 -8.55 18.45 30.75
CA GLN A 734 -8.46 17.08 31.23
C GLN A 734 -8.11 16.11 30.08
N THR A 735 -7.38 15.04 30.40
CA THR A 735 -6.93 14.08 29.39
C THR A 735 -8.12 13.41 28.68
N GLY A 736 -8.26 13.64 27.37
CA GLY A 736 -9.34 13.07 26.55
C GLY A 736 -10.67 13.82 26.63
N SER A 737 -10.65 15.06 27.13
CA SER A 737 -11.81 15.93 27.32
C SER A 737 -11.49 17.34 26.81
N VAL A 738 -12.51 18.16 26.59
CA VAL A 738 -12.39 19.61 26.37
C VAL A 738 -12.67 20.41 27.65
N LYS A 739 -13.08 19.73 28.72
CA LYS A 739 -13.32 20.34 30.03
C LYS A 739 -12.00 20.69 30.70
N SER A 740 -11.98 21.85 31.35
CA SER A 740 -10.86 22.32 32.16
C SER A 740 -10.45 21.29 33.21
N ASP A 741 -9.15 21.16 33.45
CA ASP A 741 -8.63 20.53 34.66
C ASP A 741 -8.76 21.49 35.87
N GLU A 742 -8.52 21.00 37.10
CA GLU A 742 -8.49 21.86 38.29
C GLU A 742 -7.35 22.91 38.18
N GLY A 743 -7.69 24.21 38.24
CA GLY A 743 -6.78 25.36 38.10
C GLY A 743 -7.50 26.68 37.73
N GLU A 744 -6.81 27.82 37.83
CA GLU A 744 -7.33 29.12 37.36
C GLU A 744 -7.35 29.20 35.82
N ARG A 745 -8.37 29.85 35.25
CA ARG A 745 -8.49 30.12 33.80
C ARG A 745 -8.46 31.63 33.55
N HIS A 746 -7.87 32.04 32.45
CA HIS A 746 -8.00 33.42 31.98
C HIS A 746 -9.22 33.59 31.06
N PRO A 747 -9.96 34.71 31.13
CA PRO A 747 -11.18 34.93 30.34
C PRO A 747 -10.91 35.35 28.88
N TYR A 748 -9.64 35.50 28.48
CA TYR A 748 -9.22 36.05 27.18
C TYR A 748 -8.94 35.00 26.10
N SER A 749 -9.45 33.78 26.25
CA SER A 749 -9.22 32.69 25.29
C SER A 749 -10.11 32.77 24.06
N ILE A 750 -9.75 32.03 22.99
CA ILE A 750 -10.55 31.98 21.76
C ILE A 750 -11.98 31.47 22.03
N ILE A 751 -12.17 30.53 22.94
CA ILE A 751 -13.49 29.98 23.28
C ILE A 751 -14.33 30.98 24.08
N ASP A 752 -13.72 31.91 24.81
CA ASP A 752 -14.42 32.90 25.64
C ASP A 752 -14.70 34.23 24.91
N CYS A 753 -14.09 34.47 23.74
CA CYS A 753 -14.37 35.67 22.94
C CYS A 753 -15.68 35.58 22.14
N GLU A 754 -16.16 36.69 21.57
CA GLU A 754 -17.35 36.68 20.71
C GLU A 754 -17.14 35.83 19.43
N PRO A 755 -18.18 35.12 18.91
CA PRO A 755 -18.07 34.29 17.71
C PRO A 755 -18.05 35.13 16.42
N THR A 756 -17.14 36.10 16.33
CA THR A 756 -16.97 37.02 15.20
C THR A 756 -15.52 37.08 14.73
N ARG A 757 -15.31 37.50 13.48
CA ARG A 757 -13.98 37.71 12.89
C ARG A 757 -13.17 38.69 13.73
N GLU A 758 -13.77 39.81 14.11
CA GLU A 758 -13.10 40.93 14.78
C GLU A 758 -12.55 40.53 16.15
N ALA A 759 -13.25 39.62 16.84
CA ALA A 759 -12.83 39.09 18.14
C ALA A 759 -11.72 38.02 18.02
N ILE A 760 -11.76 37.18 16.98
CA ILE A 760 -10.85 36.03 16.84
C ILE A 760 -9.57 36.37 16.07
N LEU A 761 -9.64 37.26 15.07
CA LEU A 761 -8.51 37.63 14.22
C LEU A 761 -7.27 38.12 15.02
N PRO A 762 -7.40 38.93 16.09
CA PRO A 762 -6.27 39.30 16.93
C PRO A 762 -5.51 38.08 17.49
N SER A 763 -6.22 37.02 17.87
CA SER A 763 -5.61 35.77 18.35
C SER A 763 -4.84 35.04 17.25
N VAL A 764 -5.35 35.04 16.00
CA VAL A 764 -4.65 34.44 14.85
C VAL A 764 -3.36 35.20 14.53
N VAL A 765 -3.41 36.54 14.52
CA VAL A 765 -2.23 37.41 14.31
C VAL A 765 -1.21 37.21 15.43
N TYR A 766 -1.67 37.14 16.68
CA TYR A 766 -0.86 36.83 17.85
C TYR A 766 -0.15 35.47 17.69
N ILE A 767 -0.88 34.41 17.37
CA ILE A 767 -0.28 33.08 17.13
C ILE A 767 0.72 33.12 15.98
N GLN A 768 0.40 33.80 14.89
CA GLN A 768 1.31 33.96 13.76
C GLN A 768 2.63 34.63 14.19
N LYS A 769 2.56 35.66 15.04
CA LYS A 769 3.74 36.33 15.60
C LYS A 769 4.58 35.40 16.47
N ILE A 770 3.95 34.61 17.34
CA ILE A 770 4.64 33.60 18.16
C ILE A 770 5.31 32.56 17.26
N LEU A 771 4.62 32.06 16.25
CA LEU A 771 5.15 31.05 15.32
C LEU A 771 6.30 31.57 14.44
N ARG A 772 6.31 32.86 14.06
CA ARG A 772 7.44 33.46 13.34
C ARG A 772 8.74 33.39 14.15
N ARG A 773 8.65 33.51 15.47
CA ARG A 773 9.82 33.46 16.38
C ARG A 773 10.11 32.05 16.91
N LYS A 774 9.08 31.20 17.02
CA LYS A 774 9.15 29.83 17.55
C LYS A 774 8.51 28.85 16.57
N ALA A 775 9.07 28.73 15.37
CA ALA A 775 8.49 27.95 14.27
C ALA A 775 8.21 26.47 14.62
N PHE A 776 8.97 25.88 15.55
CA PHE A 776 8.74 24.51 16.02
C PHE A 776 7.36 24.29 16.67
N LEU A 777 6.72 25.36 17.17
CA LEU A 777 5.38 25.30 17.77
C LEU A 777 4.26 25.03 16.76
N ILE A 778 4.51 25.12 15.44
CA ILE A 778 3.49 24.83 14.42
C ILE A 778 2.95 23.41 14.58
N LYS A 779 3.79 22.45 14.99
CA LYS A 779 3.37 21.07 15.21
C LYS A 779 2.46 20.93 16.41
N ASN A 780 2.69 21.72 17.46
CA ASN A 780 1.82 21.75 18.64
C ASN A 780 0.46 22.36 18.29
N LEU A 781 0.43 23.45 17.51
CA LEU A 781 -0.81 24.03 17.01
C LEU A 781 -1.60 23.04 16.13
N GLU A 782 -0.91 22.34 15.22
CA GLU A 782 -1.51 21.27 14.42
C GLU A 782 -2.14 20.19 15.32
N ASN A 783 -1.41 19.72 16.33
CA ASN A 783 -1.89 18.69 17.25
C ASN A 783 -3.14 19.12 18.02
N VAL A 784 -3.13 20.33 18.59
CA VAL A 784 -4.26 20.87 19.38
C VAL A 784 -5.48 21.12 18.48
N THR A 785 -5.28 21.76 17.33
CA THR A 785 -6.35 22.01 16.36
C THR A 785 -6.98 20.68 15.90
N ARG A 786 -6.15 19.70 15.51
CA ARG A 786 -6.63 18.37 15.10
C ARG A 786 -7.43 17.68 16.20
N ARG A 787 -6.98 17.76 17.46
CA ARG A 787 -7.67 17.16 18.60
C ARG A 787 -9.02 17.82 18.86
N PHE A 788 -9.11 19.14 18.73
CA PHE A 788 -10.38 19.85 18.87
C PHE A 788 -11.34 19.53 17.72
N LEU A 789 -10.88 19.49 16.49
CA LEU A 789 -11.71 19.09 15.35
C LEU A 789 -12.18 17.62 15.43
N GLN A 790 -11.37 16.73 16.01
CA GLN A 790 -11.77 15.34 16.30
C GLN A 790 -12.84 15.23 17.41
N SER A 791 -12.96 16.28 18.23
CA SER A 791 -13.79 16.33 19.44
C SER A 791 -14.88 17.40 19.36
N LEU A 792 -15.27 17.82 18.15
CA LEU A 792 -16.29 18.85 17.94
C LEU A 792 -17.62 18.57 18.66
N GLU A 793 -17.95 17.29 18.87
CA GLU A 793 -19.15 16.89 19.62
C GLU A 793 -19.12 17.26 21.11
N LEU A 794 -17.96 17.63 21.64
CA LEU A 794 -17.81 18.07 23.03
C LEU A 794 -17.92 19.59 23.19
N PHE A 795 -17.95 20.34 22.08
CA PHE A 795 -18.08 21.79 22.07
C PHE A 795 -19.53 22.21 21.81
N GLU A 796 -19.97 23.28 22.44
CA GLU A 796 -21.26 23.92 22.18
C GLU A 796 -21.30 24.54 20.77
N GLU A 797 -22.49 24.94 20.32
CA GLU A 797 -22.67 25.45 18.95
C GLU A 797 -21.84 26.71 18.69
N ASN A 798 -21.88 27.69 19.59
CA ASN A 798 -21.09 28.92 19.48
C ASN A 798 -19.58 28.63 19.55
N GLU A 799 -19.16 27.67 20.35
CA GLU A 799 -17.75 27.26 20.46
C GLU A 799 -17.25 26.62 19.16
N ARG A 800 -18.06 25.74 18.54
CA ARG A 800 -17.76 25.17 17.22
C ARG A 800 -17.64 26.25 16.15
N LYS A 801 -18.50 27.27 16.18
CA LYS A 801 -18.42 28.42 15.28
C LYS A 801 -17.13 29.22 15.48
N LYS A 802 -16.71 29.48 16.72
CA LYS A 802 -15.41 30.13 17.03
C LYS A 802 -14.23 29.34 16.47
N LEU A 803 -14.25 28.01 16.61
CA LEU A 803 -13.22 27.13 16.05
C LEU A 803 -13.24 27.13 14.51
N ALA A 804 -14.41 27.19 13.88
CA ALA A 804 -14.54 27.29 12.43
C ALA A 804 -13.96 28.61 11.91
N ILE A 805 -14.30 29.74 12.56
CA ILE A 805 -13.76 31.07 12.23
C ILE A 805 -12.25 31.09 12.41
N PHE A 806 -11.74 30.61 13.55
CA PHE A 806 -10.31 30.51 13.78
C PHE A 806 -9.60 29.70 12.68
N THR A 807 -10.15 28.53 12.34
CA THR A 807 -9.55 27.63 11.34
C THR A 807 -9.54 28.30 9.95
N ALA A 808 -10.61 29.01 9.59
CA ALA A 808 -10.70 29.77 8.35
C ALA A 808 -9.65 30.87 8.29
N LEU A 809 -9.57 31.70 9.33
CA LEU A 809 -8.59 32.78 9.44
C LEU A 809 -7.16 32.25 9.47
N ALA A 810 -6.89 31.13 10.13
CA ALA A 810 -5.56 30.52 10.15
C ALA A 810 -5.08 30.10 8.75
N PHE A 811 -5.97 29.57 7.90
CA PHE A 811 -5.64 29.26 6.51
C PHE A 811 -5.59 30.50 5.61
N SER A 812 -6.53 31.44 5.77
CA SER A 812 -6.55 32.74 5.04
C SER A 812 -5.24 33.49 5.24
N GLN A 813 -4.80 33.61 6.50
CA GLN A 813 -3.58 34.30 6.90
C GLN A 813 -2.31 33.47 6.67
N LYS A 814 -2.42 32.30 6.01
CA LYS A 814 -1.33 31.39 5.65
C LYS A 814 -0.40 31.11 6.83
N LEU A 815 -0.98 30.79 7.98
CA LEU A 815 -0.28 30.66 9.25
C LEU A 815 0.83 29.58 9.18
N SER A 816 2.08 30.04 8.99
CA SER A 816 3.37 29.32 8.93
C SER A 816 3.34 27.86 8.42
N GLY A 817 2.54 27.55 7.39
CA GLY A 817 2.50 26.23 6.78
C GLY A 817 1.68 25.17 7.54
N LEU A 818 0.65 25.58 8.30
CA LEU A 818 -0.29 24.64 8.93
C LEU A 818 -0.83 23.63 7.89
N PRO A 819 -0.68 22.30 8.10
CA PRO A 819 -0.99 21.31 7.06
C PRO A 819 -2.49 20.99 6.97
N ALA A 820 -3.13 21.51 5.92
CA ALA A 820 -4.56 21.35 5.63
C ALA A 820 -5.04 19.88 5.66
N GLU A 821 -4.26 18.95 5.09
CA GLU A 821 -4.58 17.51 5.10
C GLU A 821 -4.82 16.98 6.52
N THR A 822 -3.89 17.25 7.44
CA THR A 822 -3.99 16.74 8.83
C THR A 822 -5.04 17.45 9.66
N VAL A 823 -5.33 18.72 9.35
CA VAL A 823 -6.31 19.54 10.07
C VAL A 823 -7.73 19.16 9.65
N PHE A 824 -7.99 18.95 8.35
CA PHE A 824 -9.33 18.59 7.88
C PHE A 824 -9.66 17.11 8.06
N GLN A 825 -8.67 16.20 8.10
CA GLN A 825 -8.90 14.75 8.24
C GLN A 825 -9.93 14.36 9.33
N PRO A 826 -9.93 14.94 10.55
CA PRO A 826 -10.91 14.60 11.59
C PRO A 826 -12.37 14.89 11.23
N LEU A 827 -12.63 15.77 10.25
CA LEU A 827 -13.97 16.13 9.80
C LEU A 827 -14.67 14.98 9.05
N LEU A 828 -13.95 13.95 8.60
CA LEU A 828 -14.55 12.78 7.95
C LEU A 828 -14.93 11.66 8.94
N LYS A 829 -14.92 11.92 10.24
CA LYS A 829 -15.26 10.91 11.25
C LYS A 829 -16.78 10.64 11.23
N ASP A 830 -17.16 9.40 10.96
CA ASP A 830 -18.57 8.97 10.75
C ASP A 830 -19.55 9.49 11.81
N ASN A 831 -19.15 9.50 13.09
CA ASN A 831 -20.03 9.93 14.18
C ASN A 831 -20.32 11.44 14.17
N LEU A 832 -19.35 12.27 13.76
CA LEU A 832 -19.53 13.72 13.67
C LEU A 832 -20.36 14.09 12.42
N VAL A 833 -20.10 13.40 11.30
CA VAL A 833 -20.83 13.57 10.05
C VAL A 833 -22.29 13.15 10.22
N ALA A 834 -22.56 11.98 10.81
CA ALA A 834 -23.92 11.49 11.02
C ALA A 834 -24.77 12.42 11.91
N LYS A 835 -24.15 13.14 12.86
CA LYS A 835 -24.81 14.13 13.72
C LYS A 835 -25.01 15.50 13.05
N GLY A 836 -24.52 15.71 11.83
CA GLY A 836 -24.57 17.00 11.13
C GLY A 836 -23.62 18.07 11.70
N ILE A 837 -22.76 17.70 12.66
CA ILE A 837 -21.82 18.64 13.31
C ILE A 837 -20.78 19.15 12.30
N VAL A 838 -20.31 18.24 11.44
CA VAL A 838 -19.34 18.56 10.39
C VAL A 838 -19.92 19.54 9.39
N LEU A 839 -21.15 19.28 8.91
CA LEU A 839 -21.82 20.14 7.93
C LEU A 839 -21.92 21.59 8.42
N ASN A 840 -22.32 21.79 9.68
CA ASN A 840 -22.39 23.14 10.28
C ASN A 840 -20.99 23.78 10.36
N PHE A 841 -20.00 23.03 10.87
CA PHE A 841 -18.63 23.53 10.99
C PHE A 841 -18.03 23.95 9.64
N VAL A 842 -18.17 23.13 8.59
CA VAL A 842 -17.62 23.47 7.27
C VAL A 842 -18.36 24.63 6.62
N THR A 843 -19.66 24.80 6.91
CA THR A 843 -20.43 25.94 6.42
C THR A 843 -19.93 27.25 7.02
N ASP A 844 -19.75 27.29 8.35
CA ASP A 844 -19.17 28.45 9.03
C ASP A 844 -17.73 28.73 8.54
N PHE A 845 -16.94 27.68 8.37
CA PHE A 845 -15.58 27.78 7.84
C PHE A 845 -15.55 28.35 6.41
N PHE A 846 -16.40 27.87 5.49
CA PHE A 846 -16.46 28.36 4.11
C PHE A 846 -16.89 29.82 4.04
N ASN A 847 -17.95 30.17 4.77
CA ASN A 847 -18.44 31.55 4.82
C ASN A 847 -17.35 32.49 5.33
N GLU A 848 -16.64 32.12 6.40
CA GLU A 848 -15.58 32.96 6.93
C GLU A 848 -14.37 33.04 5.99
N TYR A 849 -13.94 31.92 5.40
CA TYR A 849 -12.78 31.86 4.50
C TYR A 849 -13.00 32.71 3.25
N LEU A 850 -14.21 32.69 2.69
CA LEU A 850 -14.56 33.40 1.45
C LEU A 850 -14.74 34.91 1.61
N VAL A 851 -14.69 35.46 2.82
CA VAL A 851 -14.71 36.93 3.00
C VAL A 851 -13.42 37.57 2.45
N GLU A 852 -12.27 36.90 2.57
CA GLU A 852 -10.97 37.41 2.10
C GLU A 852 -10.37 36.60 0.93
N ASN A 853 -10.93 35.44 0.61
CA ASN A 853 -10.39 34.51 -0.38
C ASN A 853 -11.42 34.21 -1.47
N SER A 854 -10.93 33.89 -2.68
CA SER A 854 -11.80 33.49 -3.78
C SER A 854 -12.33 32.06 -3.59
N LEU A 855 -13.36 31.69 -4.38
CA LEU A 855 -13.78 30.29 -4.48
C LEU A 855 -12.63 29.39 -4.93
N ASP A 856 -11.80 29.85 -5.87
CA ASP A 856 -10.64 29.09 -6.36
C ASP A 856 -9.62 28.81 -5.24
N ASP A 857 -9.41 29.79 -4.34
CA ASP A 857 -8.57 29.61 -3.17
C ASP A 857 -9.17 28.58 -2.19
N LEU A 858 -10.51 28.60 -2.02
CA LEU A 858 -11.21 27.61 -1.20
C LEU A 858 -11.07 26.20 -1.79
N ILE A 859 -11.29 26.06 -3.09
CA ILE A 859 -11.10 24.79 -3.79
C ILE A 859 -9.64 24.32 -3.70
N SER A 860 -8.67 25.22 -3.83
CA SER A 860 -7.25 24.92 -3.68
C SER A 860 -6.87 24.40 -2.29
N ILE A 861 -7.39 25.02 -1.21
CA ILE A 861 -7.13 24.54 0.15
C ILE A 861 -7.83 23.20 0.43
N LEU A 862 -9.04 23.00 -0.10
CA LEU A 862 -9.74 21.71 -0.04
C LEU A 862 -9.01 20.62 -0.82
N ARG A 863 -8.41 20.94 -1.97
CA ARG A 863 -7.56 20.02 -2.75
C ARG A 863 -6.32 19.61 -1.97
N ARG A 864 -5.60 20.58 -1.39
CA ARG A 864 -4.46 20.32 -0.47
C ARG A 864 -4.89 19.52 0.76
N GLY A 865 -6.14 19.68 1.19
CA GLY A 865 -6.78 18.92 2.26
C GLY A 865 -7.30 17.55 1.88
N LYS A 866 -7.28 17.17 0.59
CA LYS A 866 -7.92 15.97 0.03
C LYS A 866 -9.43 15.89 0.31
N MET A 867 -10.10 17.04 0.26
CA MET A 867 -11.53 17.20 0.55
C MET A 867 -12.38 17.62 -0.67
N GLU A 868 -11.76 18.12 -1.74
CA GLU A 868 -12.46 18.62 -2.94
C GLU A 868 -13.36 17.56 -3.61
N ASP A 869 -12.95 16.29 -3.61
CA ASP A 869 -13.73 15.18 -4.17
C ASP A 869 -14.74 14.59 -3.16
N LYS A 870 -14.78 15.14 -1.94
CA LYS A 870 -15.55 14.61 -0.80
C LYS A 870 -16.57 15.60 -0.25
N LEU A 871 -16.91 16.64 -1.01
CA LEU A 871 -17.86 17.68 -0.58
C LEU A 871 -19.20 17.10 -0.12
N LEU A 872 -19.71 16.07 -0.80
CA LEU A 872 -20.93 15.35 -0.40
C LEU A 872 -20.76 14.55 0.89
N GLU A 873 -19.55 14.13 1.26
CA GLU A 873 -19.30 13.35 2.47
C GLU A 873 -19.43 14.17 3.75
N PHE A 874 -19.39 15.51 3.67
CA PHE A 874 -19.68 16.39 4.81
C PHE A 874 -21.14 16.35 5.25
N LEU A 875 -22.06 15.96 4.35
CA LEU A 875 -23.46 15.80 4.67
C LEU A 875 -23.70 14.48 5.43
N PRO A 876 -24.65 14.47 6.38
CA PRO A 876 -25.09 13.23 7.03
C PRO A 876 -25.48 12.16 5.98
N PRO A 877 -25.20 10.87 6.21
CA PRO A 877 -25.44 9.82 5.22
C PRO A 877 -26.85 9.79 4.62
N THR A 878 -27.88 10.18 5.39
CA THR A 878 -29.27 10.24 4.95
C THR A 878 -29.60 11.44 4.03
N LYS A 879 -28.67 12.38 3.85
CA LYS A 879 -28.83 13.62 3.06
C LYS A 879 -27.76 13.77 1.98
N ARG A 880 -27.03 12.71 1.62
CA ARG A 880 -25.96 12.77 0.61
C ARG A 880 -26.51 12.76 -0.81
N THR A 881 -27.24 13.81 -1.18
CA THR A 881 -27.75 14.01 -2.55
C THR A 881 -27.33 15.38 -3.08
N THR A 882 -27.31 15.53 -4.40
CA THR A 882 -27.02 16.80 -5.08
C THR A 882 -28.00 17.90 -4.70
N GLU A 883 -29.27 17.55 -4.54
CA GLU A 883 -30.34 18.46 -4.17
C GLU A 883 -30.17 18.93 -2.73
N SER A 884 -29.85 18.01 -1.81
CA SER A 884 -29.60 18.34 -0.40
C SER A 884 -28.35 19.23 -0.24
N PHE A 885 -27.32 19.01 -1.07
CA PHE A 885 -26.12 19.84 -1.11
C PHE A 885 -26.46 21.26 -1.59
N ALA A 886 -27.15 21.37 -2.72
CA ALA A 886 -27.58 22.64 -3.29
C ALA A 886 -28.49 23.42 -2.32
N GLU A 887 -29.51 22.77 -1.77
CA GLU A 887 -30.44 23.38 -0.82
C GLU A 887 -29.71 23.97 0.41
N HIS A 888 -28.81 23.18 1.02
CA HIS A 888 -28.07 23.61 2.21
C HIS A 888 -27.13 24.78 1.91
N PHE A 889 -26.28 24.65 0.89
CA PHE A 889 -25.25 25.65 0.61
C PHE A 889 -25.81 26.92 -0.04
N THR A 890 -26.86 26.85 -0.87
CA THR A 890 -27.57 28.04 -1.35
C THR A 890 -28.22 28.79 -0.20
N LYS A 891 -28.87 28.08 0.74
CA LYS A 891 -29.44 28.69 1.95
C LYS A 891 -28.37 29.33 2.83
N ALA A 892 -27.16 28.79 2.82
CA ALA A 892 -26.01 29.35 3.54
C ALA A 892 -25.31 30.51 2.79
N GLY A 893 -25.80 30.93 1.61
CA GLY A 893 -25.21 32.00 0.79
C GLY A 893 -24.04 31.57 -0.10
N LEU A 894 -23.78 30.27 -0.22
CA LEU A 894 -22.64 29.67 -0.93
C LEU A 894 -23.03 29.16 -2.33
N THR A 895 -23.83 29.94 -3.08
CA THR A 895 -24.33 29.55 -4.41
C THR A 895 -23.21 29.26 -5.41
N ALA A 896 -22.09 30.01 -5.36
CA ALA A 896 -20.94 29.76 -6.22
C ALA A 896 -20.30 28.38 -5.99
N LEU A 897 -20.33 27.86 -4.75
CA LEU A 897 -19.87 26.50 -4.43
C LEU A 897 -20.82 25.45 -5.01
N VAL A 898 -22.13 25.73 -5.00
CA VAL A 898 -23.15 24.87 -5.62
C VAL A 898 -22.92 24.79 -7.13
N GLU A 899 -22.81 25.92 -7.81
CA GLU A 899 -22.53 25.99 -9.25
C GLU A 899 -21.22 25.27 -9.63
N TYR A 900 -20.18 25.42 -8.80
CA TYR A 900 -18.93 24.69 -8.98
C TYR A 900 -19.13 23.17 -8.85
N ASN A 901 -19.86 22.72 -7.81
CA ASN A 901 -20.11 21.29 -7.59
C ASN A 901 -20.98 20.70 -8.70
N GLU A 902 -21.99 21.42 -9.17
CA GLU A 902 -22.83 21.02 -10.31
C GLU A 902 -22.00 20.88 -11.59
N ARG A 903 -21.17 21.87 -11.91
CA ARG A 903 -20.25 21.82 -13.07
C ARG A 903 -19.26 20.67 -12.96
N LYS A 904 -18.71 20.44 -11.78
CA LYS A 904 -17.79 19.33 -11.53
C LYS A 904 -18.48 17.98 -11.74
N ILE A 905 -19.67 17.79 -11.17
CA ILE A 905 -20.45 16.56 -11.35
C ILE A 905 -20.81 16.38 -12.83
N PHE A 906 -21.18 17.46 -13.52
CA PHE A 906 -21.44 17.47 -14.94
C PHE A 906 -20.23 17.01 -15.76
N GLU A 907 -19.04 17.58 -15.51
CA GLU A 907 -17.79 17.17 -16.16
C GLU A 907 -17.40 15.72 -15.86
N VAL A 908 -17.64 15.24 -14.63
CA VAL A 908 -17.39 13.83 -14.26
C VAL A 908 -18.31 12.91 -15.05
N LYS A 909 -19.62 13.21 -15.13
CA LYS A 909 -20.58 12.44 -15.92
C LYS A 909 -20.21 12.43 -17.41
N LEU A 910 -19.82 13.57 -17.98
CA LEU A 910 -19.36 13.63 -19.38
C LEU A 910 -18.12 12.76 -19.60
N LYS A 911 -17.16 12.77 -18.67
CA LYS A 911 -15.96 11.91 -18.73
C LYS A 911 -16.31 10.42 -18.62
N GLU A 912 -17.27 10.07 -17.76
CA GLU A 912 -17.75 8.68 -17.63
C GLU A 912 -18.43 8.19 -18.91
N ILE A 913 -19.34 8.99 -19.50
CA ILE A 913 -19.99 8.66 -20.78
C ILE A 913 -18.94 8.52 -21.89
N LYS A 914 -17.99 9.46 -21.98
CA LYS A 914 -16.90 9.39 -22.95
C LYS A 914 -16.08 8.12 -22.79
N ALA A 915 -15.73 7.74 -21.56
CA ALA A 915 -14.93 6.55 -21.29
C ALA A 915 -15.68 5.25 -21.65
N VAL A 916 -16.97 5.15 -21.27
CA VAL A 916 -17.81 4.00 -21.62
C VAL A 916 -17.97 3.91 -23.13
N LEU A 917 -18.28 5.03 -23.79
CA LEU A 917 -18.44 5.06 -25.23
C LEU A 917 -17.14 4.70 -25.96
N THR A 918 -16.00 5.29 -25.60
CA THR A 918 -14.71 4.95 -26.23
C THR A 918 -14.40 3.46 -26.07
N SER A 919 -14.68 2.87 -24.91
CA SER A 919 -14.52 1.43 -24.69
C SER A 919 -15.42 0.62 -25.62
N GLN A 920 -16.73 0.93 -25.66
CA GLN A 920 -17.69 0.22 -26.52
C GLN A 920 -17.38 0.36 -28.02
N VAL A 921 -16.94 1.54 -28.45
CA VAL A 921 -16.52 1.81 -29.83
C VAL A 921 -15.25 1.04 -30.17
N THR A 922 -14.27 0.99 -29.26
CA THR A 922 -13.00 0.27 -29.45
C THR A 922 -13.21 -1.24 -29.50
N GLU A 923 -14.15 -1.75 -28.71
CA GLU A 923 -14.54 -3.17 -28.68
C GLU A 923 -15.45 -3.58 -29.84
N GLU A 924 -15.81 -2.64 -30.73
CA GLU A 924 -16.72 -2.84 -31.88
C GLU A 924 -18.07 -3.46 -31.42
N ILE A 925 -18.61 -3.01 -30.28
CA ILE A 925 -19.92 -3.43 -29.78
C ILE A 925 -21.00 -3.08 -30.82
N ASN A 926 -22.08 -3.87 -30.85
CA ASN A 926 -23.18 -3.63 -31.77
C ASN A 926 -23.72 -2.19 -31.64
N VAL A 927 -23.86 -1.50 -32.77
CA VAL A 927 -24.22 -0.07 -32.81
C VAL A 927 -25.56 0.20 -32.12
N ASP A 928 -26.55 -0.69 -32.26
CA ASP A 928 -27.87 -0.53 -31.62
C ASP A 928 -27.77 -0.61 -30.09
N GLU A 929 -26.90 -1.49 -29.57
CA GLU A 929 -26.66 -1.63 -28.13
C GLU A 929 -25.97 -0.39 -27.55
N VAL A 930 -25.01 0.19 -28.28
CA VAL A 930 -24.36 1.44 -27.89
C VAL A 930 -25.33 2.62 -27.94
N ILE A 931 -26.19 2.70 -28.96
CA ILE A 931 -27.25 3.70 -29.06
C ILE A 931 -28.15 3.65 -27.82
N GLU A 932 -28.62 2.47 -27.43
CA GLU A 932 -29.49 2.34 -26.26
C GLU A 932 -28.74 2.66 -24.96
N THR A 933 -27.47 2.29 -24.85
CA THR A 933 -26.61 2.65 -23.70
C THR A 933 -26.46 4.16 -23.57
N VAL A 934 -26.12 4.84 -24.67
CA VAL A 934 -25.91 6.29 -24.70
C VAL A 934 -27.22 7.02 -24.41
N LYS A 935 -28.35 6.62 -25.04
CA LYS A 935 -29.67 7.20 -24.75
C LYS A 935 -30.03 7.08 -23.27
N GLN A 936 -29.78 5.93 -22.66
CA GLN A 936 -30.06 5.72 -21.25
C GLN A 936 -29.19 6.61 -20.36
N GLN A 937 -27.88 6.70 -20.62
CA GLN A 937 -26.97 7.54 -19.85
C GLN A 937 -27.27 9.04 -20.00
N VAL A 938 -27.61 9.50 -21.20
CA VAL A 938 -28.01 10.89 -21.47
C VAL A 938 -29.30 11.24 -20.71
N LYS A 939 -30.28 10.33 -20.74
CA LYS A 939 -31.55 10.49 -20.01
C LYS A 939 -31.34 10.55 -18.49
N ASP A 940 -30.48 9.69 -17.95
CA ASP A 940 -30.19 9.63 -16.51
C ASP A 940 -29.38 10.85 -16.05
N ALA A 941 -28.51 11.38 -16.91
CA ALA A 941 -27.62 12.49 -16.59
C ALA A 941 -28.22 13.88 -16.86
N LYS A 942 -29.33 13.99 -17.62
CA LYS A 942 -29.97 15.26 -18.04
C LYS A 942 -29.00 16.24 -18.71
N LEU A 943 -28.15 15.74 -19.60
CA LEU A 943 -27.10 16.53 -20.25
C LEU A 943 -27.67 17.35 -21.43
N PRO A 944 -27.13 18.56 -21.71
CA PRO A 944 -27.45 19.30 -22.92
C PRO A 944 -27.04 18.52 -24.17
N GLU A 945 -27.90 18.47 -25.19
CA GLU A 945 -27.68 17.71 -26.43
C GLU A 945 -26.37 18.10 -27.13
N ILE A 946 -25.99 19.38 -27.11
CA ILE A 946 -24.73 19.90 -27.68
C ILE A 946 -23.49 19.19 -27.09
N GLU A 947 -23.44 19.08 -25.76
CA GLU A 947 -22.30 18.47 -25.05
C GLU A 947 -22.24 16.96 -25.29
N VAL A 948 -23.40 16.33 -25.48
CA VAL A 948 -23.52 14.92 -25.82
C VAL A 948 -22.98 14.65 -27.23
N VAL A 949 -23.34 15.48 -28.22
CA VAL A 949 -22.81 15.38 -29.60
C VAL A 949 -21.28 15.51 -29.59
N HIS A 950 -20.73 16.47 -28.84
CA HIS A 950 -19.28 16.64 -28.70
C HIS A 950 -18.59 15.44 -28.05
N VAL A 951 -19.16 14.91 -26.96
CA VAL A 951 -18.61 13.74 -26.26
C VAL A 951 -18.65 12.48 -27.12
N ILE A 952 -19.70 12.31 -27.93
CA ILE A 952 -19.81 11.15 -28.80
C ILE A 952 -18.78 11.18 -29.91
N TRP A 953 -18.66 12.32 -30.58
CA TRP A 953 -17.62 12.52 -31.57
C TRP A 953 -16.22 12.28 -30.98
N ASP A 954 -15.94 12.87 -29.82
CA ASP A 954 -14.70 12.63 -29.09
C ASP A 954 -14.47 11.15 -28.77
N GLY A 955 -15.52 10.44 -28.36
CA GLY A 955 -15.46 9.03 -28.01
C GLY A 955 -15.14 8.14 -29.21
N ILE A 956 -15.77 8.42 -30.36
CA ILE A 956 -15.52 7.77 -31.66
C ILE A 956 -14.08 8.03 -32.10
N MET A 957 -13.65 9.29 -32.06
CA MET A 957 -12.31 9.67 -32.52
C MET A 957 -11.19 9.17 -31.61
N ASN A 958 -11.43 9.06 -30.31
CA ASN A 958 -10.47 8.47 -29.37
C ASN A 958 -10.25 6.96 -29.59
N ALA A 959 -11.22 6.27 -30.19
CA ALA A 959 -11.11 4.86 -30.54
C ALA A 959 -10.38 4.63 -31.88
N VAL A 960 -10.01 5.69 -32.61
CA VAL A 960 -9.25 5.57 -33.86
C VAL A 960 -7.85 5.01 -33.57
N GLN A 961 -7.52 3.90 -34.23
CA GLN A 961 -6.20 3.28 -34.12
C GLN A 961 -5.20 3.96 -35.08
N TRP A 962 -4.28 4.74 -34.51
CA TRP A 962 -3.32 5.52 -35.28
C TRP A 962 -2.08 4.72 -35.68
N SER A 963 -1.70 4.81 -36.96
CA SER A 963 -0.42 4.33 -37.51
C SER A 963 0.61 5.47 -37.51
N GLY A 964 1.80 5.21 -36.94
CA GLY A 964 2.85 6.21 -36.79
C GLY A 964 3.59 6.63 -38.07
N LYS A 965 3.36 5.97 -39.22
CA LYS A 965 4.13 6.22 -40.47
C LYS A 965 3.30 6.36 -41.75
N ASN A 966 1.99 6.10 -41.73
CA ASN A 966 1.18 6.06 -42.94
C ASN A 966 -0.06 6.96 -42.85
N GLN A 967 -0.02 8.10 -43.52
CA GLN A 967 -1.11 9.08 -43.51
C GLN A 967 -2.39 8.51 -44.16
N GLN A 968 -2.28 7.71 -45.21
CA GLN A 968 -3.44 7.10 -45.87
C GLN A 968 -4.16 6.08 -44.97
N GLN A 969 -3.40 5.28 -44.22
CA GLN A 969 -3.97 4.35 -43.24
C GLN A 969 -4.71 5.08 -42.12
N ASN A 970 -4.18 6.22 -41.68
CA ASN A 970 -4.84 7.05 -40.69
C ASN A 970 -6.15 7.64 -41.22
N SER A 971 -6.16 8.14 -42.47
CA SER A 971 -7.39 8.58 -43.13
C SER A 971 -8.44 7.47 -43.22
N ASN A 972 -8.02 6.27 -43.66
CA ASN A 972 -8.92 5.12 -43.77
C ASN A 972 -9.47 4.67 -42.40
N ALA A 973 -8.65 4.72 -41.35
CA ALA A 973 -9.08 4.35 -39.99
C ALA A 973 -10.12 5.34 -39.43
N VAL A 974 -9.91 6.63 -39.67
CA VAL A 974 -10.87 7.69 -39.30
C VAL A 974 -12.19 7.49 -40.05
N LEU A 975 -12.14 7.34 -41.38
CA LEU A 975 -13.34 7.16 -42.20
C LEU A 975 -14.08 5.88 -41.85
N ARG A 976 -13.36 4.79 -41.52
CA ARG A 976 -13.98 3.55 -41.03
C ARG A 976 -14.78 3.82 -39.76
N GLN A 977 -14.19 4.50 -38.77
CA GLN A 977 -14.91 4.81 -37.53
C GLN A 977 -16.12 5.72 -37.77
N VAL A 978 -15.95 6.79 -38.56
CA VAL A 978 -17.06 7.69 -38.91
C VAL A 978 -18.20 6.93 -39.60
N LYS A 979 -17.89 6.07 -40.58
CA LYS A 979 -18.91 5.30 -41.31
C LYS A 979 -19.61 4.26 -40.43
N THR A 980 -18.86 3.56 -39.58
CA THR A 980 -19.42 2.54 -38.68
C THR A 980 -20.33 3.15 -37.62
N TRP A 981 -19.98 4.32 -37.09
CA TRP A 981 -20.70 4.96 -35.98
C TRP A 981 -21.60 6.13 -36.39
N ALA A 982 -21.75 6.37 -37.70
CA ALA A 982 -22.70 7.33 -38.25
C ALA A 982 -24.14 7.11 -37.74
N PRO A 983 -24.67 5.87 -37.60
CA PRO A 983 -26.02 5.68 -37.05
C PRO A 983 -26.17 6.25 -35.64
N LEU A 984 -25.14 6.16 -34.79
CA LEU A 984 -25.14 6.75 -33.45
C LEU A 984 -25.18 8.28 -33.51
N LEU A 985 -24.37 8.89 -34.38
CA LEU A 985 -24.38 10.35 -34.58
C LEU A 985 -25.74 10.85 -35.12
N ASN A 986 -26.35 10.09 -36.03
CA ASN A 986 -27.66 10.40 -36.62
C ASN A 986 -28.76 10.44 -35.55
N THR A 987 -28.69 9.59 -34.51
CA THR A 987 -29.69 9.61 -33.42
C THR A 987 -29.75 10.92 -32.62
N LEU A 988 -28.76 11.81 -32.77
CA LEU A 988 -28.65 13.07 -32.05
C LEU A 988 -28.60 14.29 -32.97
N CYS A 989 -28.11 14.13 -34.20
CA CYS A 989 -28.08 15.18 -35.21
C CYS A 989 -29.43 15.30 -35.94
N CYS A 990 -30.54 15.37 -35.20
CA CYS A 990 -31.88 15.42 -35.79
C CYS A 990 -32.38 16.83 -36.14
N SER A 991 -31.52 17.85 -36.03
CA SER A 991 -31.83 19.23 -36.37
C SER A 991 -30.60 19.92 -36.95
N GLY A 992 -30.82 20.88 -37.87
CA GLY A 992 -29.73 21.65 -38.48
C GLY A 992 -28.82 22.35 -37.48
N ASN A 993 -29.30 22.65 -36.26
CA ASN A 993 -28.46 23.20 -35.19
C ASN A 993 -27.46 22.16 -34.64
N MET A 994 -27.91 20.93 -34.35
CA MET A 994 -27.02 19.86 -33.85
C MET A 994 -26.04 19.39 -34.94
N GLU A 995 -26.50 19.32 -36.19
CA GLU A 995 -25.65 19.05 -37.35
C GLU A 995 -24.55 20.11 -37.50
N MET A 996 -24.89 21.39 -37.29
CA MET A 996 -23.93 22.49 -37.32
C MET A 996 -22.91 22.41 -36.17
N GLU A 997 -23.32 22.05 -34.96
CA GLU A 997 -22.41 21.83 -33.83
C GLU A 997 -21.44 20.67 -34.09
N LEU A 998 -21.93 19.55 -34.66
CA LEU A 998 -21.08 18.45 -35.10
C LEU A 998 -20.06 18.93 -36.15
N MET A 999 -20.50 19.68 -37.16
CA MET A 999 -19.63 20.25 -38.19
C MET A 999 -18.53 21.13 -37.58
N TYR A 1000 -18.86 22.00 -36.62
CA TYR A 1000 -17.86 22.83 -35.94
C TYR A 1000 -16.90 22.01 -35.09
N LYS A 1001 -17.37 20.97 -34.41
CA LYS A 1001 -16.53 20.06 -33.61
C LYS A 1001 -15.54 19.31 -34.50
N VAL A 1002 -15.99 18.78 -35.63
CA VAL A 1002 -15.16 18.11 -36.64
C VAL A 1002 -14.10 19.08 -37.18
N GLN A 1003 -14.51 20.29 -37.58
CA GLN A 1003 -13.60 21.34 -38.06
C GLN A 1003 -12.50 21.64 -37.03
N MET A 1004 -12.88 21.84 -35.77
CA MET A 1004 -11.94 22.17 -34.69
C MET A 1004 -10.94 21.06 -34.45
N GLN A 1005 -11.38 19.80 -34.39
CA GLN A 1005 -10.48 18.69 -34.17
C GLN A 1005 -9.55 18.45 -35.36
N CYS A 1006 -10.05 18.59 -36.59
CA CYS A 1006 -9.23 18.54 -37.80
C CYS A 1006 -8.21 19.70 -37.88
N TYR A 1007 -8.50 20.85 -37.28
CA TYR A 1007 -7.57 21.98 -37.21
C TYR A 1007 -6.46 21.76 -36.19
N GLU A 1008 -6.81 21.20 -35.03
CA GLU A 1008 -5.87 20.96 -33.92
C GLU A 1008 -4.95 19.76 -34.17
N ASP A 1009 -5.39 18.77 -34.96
CA ASP A 1009 -4.57 17.62 -35.35
C ASP A 1009 -4.19 17.66 -36.85
N ALA A 1010 -2.90 17.93 -37.12
CA ALA A 1010 -2.34 17.97 -38.46
C ALA A 1010 -2.54 16.66 -39.27
N LYS A 1011 -2.76 15.52 -38.60
CA LYS A 1011 -3.06 14.23 -39.26
C LYS A 1011 -4.47 14.20 -39.85
N LEU A 1012 -5.42 14.91 -39.23
CA LEU A 1012 -6.83 14.94 -39.59
C LEU A 1012 -7.18 16.04 -40.61
N MET A 1013 -6.33 17.07 -40.72
CA MET A 1013 -6.59 18.24 -41.55
C MET A 1013 -6.93 17.91 -43.01
N LYS A 1014 -6.30 16.89 -43.62
CA LYS A 1014 -6.55 16.50 -45.02
C LYS A 1014 -7.78 15.61 -45.22
N VAL A 1015 -8.30 15.00 -44.15
CA VAL A 1015 -9.40 14.03 -44.21
C VAL A 1015 -10.76 14.71 -44.03
N PHE A 1016 -10.77 15.98 -43.61
CA PHE A 1016 -11.98 16.75 -43.35
C PHE A 1016 -13.02 16.67 -44.49
N PRO A 1017 -12.67 16.89 -45.78
CA PRO A 1017 -13.67 16.81 -46.85
C PRO A 1017 -14.29 15.42 -47.01
N GLU A 1018 -13.50 14.36 -46.80
CA GLU A 1018 -13.96 12.97 -46.89
C GLU A 1018 -14.84 12.58 -45.70
N VAL A 1019 -14.56 13.13 -44.51
CA VAL A 1019 -15.42 12.98 -43.32
C VAL A 1019 -16.77 13.65 -43.56
N VAL A 1020 -16.79 14.91 -44.01
CA VAL A 1020 -18.03 15.65 -44.28
C VAL A 1020 -18.86 14.93 -45.34
N ARG A 1021 -18.25 14.49 -46.44
CA ARG A 1021 -18.92 13.71 -47.46
C ARG A 1021 -19.51 12.41 -46.90
N SER A 1022 -18.75 11.68 -46.08
CA SER A 1022 -19.23 10.43 -45.47
C SER A 1022 -20.41 10.66 -44.52
N LEU A 1023 -20.43 11.78 -43.81
CA LEU A 1023 -21.54 12.16 -42.94
C LEU A 1023 -22.79 12.58 -43.74
N TYR A 1024 -22.60 13.24 -44.90
CA TYR A 1024 -23.68 13.52 -45.85
C TYR A 1024 -24.27 12.25 -46.46
N GLU A 1025 -23.43 11.37 -47.01
CA GLU A 1025 -23.84 10.10 -47.64
C GLU A 1025 -24.57 9.14 -46.68
N LEU A 1026 -24.44 9.34 -45.37
CA LEU A 1026 -25.04 8.51 -44.31
C LEU A 1026 -26.17 9.25 -43.56
N ASP A 1027 -26.69 10.33 -44.15
CA ASP A 1027 -27.81 11.12 -43.62
C ASP A 1027 -27.57 11.69 -42.21
N VAL A 1028 -26.31 11.97 -41.85
CA VAL A 1028 -25.96 12.62 -40.57
C VAL A 1028 -25.92 14.14 -40.69
N LEU A 1029 -25.59 14.66 -41.88
CA LEU A 1029 -25.57 16.10 -42.18
C LEU A 1029 -26.46 16.37 -43.40
N ALA A 1030 -27.39 17.31 -43.29
CA ALA A 1030 -28.20 17.76 -44.41
C ALA A 1030 -27.41 18.69 -45.35
N GLU A 1031 -27.82 18.72 -46.61
CA GLU A 1031 -27.24 19.61 -47.63
C GLU A 1031 -27.26 21.08 -47.18
N ASP A 1032 -28.41 21.55 -46.72
CA ASP A 1032 -28.61 22.91 -46.21
C ASP A 1032 -27.60 23.27 -45.11
N THR A 1033 -27.30 22.35 -44.20
CA THR A 1033 -26.33 22.56 -43.12
C THR A 1033 -24.92 22.75 -43.68
N ILE A 1034 -24.52 21.93 -44.66
CA ILE A 1034 -23.21 21.98 -45.30
C ILE A 1034 -23.06 23.29 -46.08
N LEU A 1035 -24.05 23.65 -46.90
CA LEU A 1035 -24.08 24.91 -47.66
C LEU A 1035 -24.08 26.12 -46.72
N HIS A 1036 -24.82 26.06 -45.62
CA HIS A 1036 -24.84 27.13 -44.61
C HIS A 1036 -23.47 27.30 -43.95
N TRP A 1037 -22.82 26.21 -43.53
CA TRP A 1037 -21.47 26.25 -42.94
C TRP A 1037 -20.44 26.82 -43.93
N TYR A 1038 -20.50 26.37 -45.19
CA TYR A 1038 -19.62 26.81 -46.26
C TYR A 1038 -19.75 28.31 -46.54
N ARG A 1039 -20.98 28.81 -46.72
CA ARG A 1039 -21.26 30.21 -47.06
C ARG A 1039 -21.11 31.16 -45.85
N LYS A 1040 -21.60 30.76 -44.67
CA LYS A 1040 -21.82 31.66 -43.51
C LYS A 1040 -21.24 31.19 -42.18
N GLY A 1041 -20.60 30.03 -42.10
CA GLY A 1041 -20.09 29.49 -40.84
C GLY A 1041 -19.23 30.47 -40.03
N THR A 1042 -19.33 30.39 -38.70
CA THR A 1042 -18.85 31.45 -37.80
C THR A 1042 -17.45 31.19 -37.21
N ASN A 1043 -16.92 29.97 -37.35
CA ASN A 1043 -15.63 29.60 -36.76
C ASN A 1043 -14.43 29.96 -37.68
N PRO A 1044 -13.53 30.89 -37.28
CA PRO A 1044 -12.44 31.37 -38.14
C PRO A 1044 -11.24 30.40 -38.22
N LYS A 1045 -11.11 29.45 -37.29
CA LYS A 1045 -9.93 28.58 -37.19
C LYS A 1045 -9.88 27.57 -38.35
N GLY A 1046 -8.87 27.69 -39.21
CA GLY A 1046 -8.67 26.80 -40.37
C GLY A 1046 -9.67 26.96 -41.51
N ARG A 1047 -10.62 27.91 -41.40
CA ARG A 1047 -11.76 28.07 -42.32
C ARG A 1047 -11.36 28.12 -43.79
N GLN A 1048 -10.39 28.96 -44.14
CA GLN A 1048 -9.97 29.13 -45.54
C GLN A 1048 -9.47 27.81 -46.16
N ALA A 1049 -8.75 26.99 -45.39
CA ALA A 1049 -8.23 25.71 -45.87
C ALA A 1049 -9.35 24.66 -46.03
N PHE A 1050 -10.30 24.61 -45.08
CA PHE A 1050 -11.39 23.65 -45.13
C PHE A 1050 -12.46 24.00 -46.17
N VAL A 1051 -12.82 25.29 -46.30
CA VAL A 1051 -13.72 25.77 -47.37
C VAL A 1051 -13.14 25.42 -48.74
N LYS A 1052 -11.85 25.74 -48.97
CA LYS A 1052 -11.17 25.36 -50.22
C LYS A 1052 -11.12 23.85 -50.44
N GLY A 1053 -10.93 23.07 -49.38
CA GLY A 1053 -10.90 21.59 -49.46
C GLY A 1053 -12.26 20.98 -49.78
N LEU A 1054 -13.36 21.63 -49.37
CA LEU A 1054 -14.73 21.17 -49.56
C LEU A 1054 -15.40 21.74 -50.82
N GLU A 1055 -14.85 22.80 -51.42
CA GLU A 1055 -15.36 23.49 -52.62
C GLU A 1055 -15.75 22.53 -53.76
N PRO A 1056 -14.95 21.51 -54.15
CA PRO A 1056 -15.37 20.58 -55.20
C PRO A 1056 -16.63 19.76 -54.87
N PHE A 1057 -16.86 19.48 -53.58
CA PHE A 1057 -18.05 18.77 -53.12
C PHE A 1057 -19.27 19.68 -53.04
N VAL A 1058 -19.08 20.94 -52.65
CA VAL A 1058 -20.16 21.94 -52.64
C VAL A 1058 -20.64 22.28 -54.05
N ASN A 1059 -19.72 22.45 -55.01
CA ASN A 1059 -20.11 22.67 -56.41
C ASN A 1059 -20.92 21.49 -56.94
N TRP A 1060 -20.56 20.25 -56.57
CA TRP A 1060 -21.33 19.07 -56.93
C TRP A 1060 -22.75 19.06 -56.31
N LEU A 1061 -22.90 19.48 -55.04
CA LEU A 1061 -24.22 19.62 -54.42
C LEU A 1061 -25.09 20.66 -55.14
N GLU A 1062 -24.51 21.81 -55.50
CA GLU A 1062 -25.22 22.90 -56.19
C GLU A 1062 -25.54 22.58 -57.67
N GLU A 1063 -24.69 21.82 -58.36
CA GLU A 1063 -24.89 21.42 -59.77
C GLU A 1063 -25.85 20.22 -59.92
N ALA A 1064 -25.95 19.35 -58.91
CA ALA A 1064 -26.84 18.18 -58.95
C ALA A 1064 -28.34 18.54 -58.90
N GLU A 1065 -28.69 19.73 -58.39
CA GLU A 1065 -30.07 20.28 -58.41
C GLU A 1065 -30.54 20.73 -59.81
N GLU A 1066 -29.65 20.94 -60.80
CA GLU A 1066 -30.05 21.40 -62.15
C GLU A 1066 -30.43 20.25 -63.11
N GLU A 1067 -30.23 18.97 -62.73
CA GLU A 1067 -30.55 17.79 -63.56
C GLU A 1067 -31.71 16.90 -63.05
N GLU A 1068 -32.40 17.27 -61.96
CA GLU A 1068 -33.73 16.73 -61.57
C GLU A 1068 -34.85 17.76 -61.79
#